data_AF-A0A9R1RJL9-F1
#
_entry.id   AF-A0A9R1RJL9-F1
#
_cell.length_a   1.000
_cell.length_b   1.000
_cell.length_c   1.000
_cell.angle_alpha   90.00
_cell.angle_beta   90.00
_cell.angle_gamma   90.00
#
_symmetry.space_group_name_H-M   'P 1'
#
loop_
_entity.id
_entity.type
_entity.pdbx_description
1 polymer ?
#
loop_
_entity_poly.entity_id
_entity_poly.type
_entity_poly.pdbx_seq_one_letter_code
_entity_poly.pdbx_strand_id
1 'polypeptide(L)'
;MILIGETGSGKSTQLVQFLADSGLAANGSIVCTQPRKIAAMSLARRVDEESNGCYKDNFVLSYSTFLNSQDLNSKIIFCTDSCLLHHCMNDTGLDGISYIIVDEAHERSLNTDLLLALIKKKLLDRLDLHLIIMSATADADKLADYFYGCQTFHVKGRNFPVEINYVPDVSVEASSNAVPNSMCDACATASYVNDVVRMVSIIHKNEEEGAVLAFLTSQLEVEWACENFSDASAVVLPMHGKLSHVEQSRVFKSYPGKRKIIFCTNMAETSLTIKEVKYVVDSGLAKESRFVPSSGLNVLKVNWISQSSANQRAGRAGRTGAGKCYRLYSEADFSMMDVHQEPEIRKVHLGTAVLRILALGVKDARKFEFVDAPNPEAISMAVKNLEQLGAVKHRLNCFELTDTGRYLVKLGIEPRLGKIMLDCFDVGLRKEGVVLAAVMANSSSIFCRVGTDEEKHKADLQKVRLCHRDGDLFTLLAVYKKWEDGHDNRNMWCWQNSINAKTMRRCQETISELENCLKHELNIIVPSYWRWNPEAPTVHDKDLKRIILSSLTGNLAMFLGHERFGYQVISTGQVVNLHPSSSLLNYGIKPEWVVFTEILSVPNQYLIKVISGLGTNLLRRFCGKYGQNQQKIVSRLKEDCRDDRITVEINFQNNEVVLFATEQNMEKVFCAVNSALECEGKILRNECLERNLFPGRPGSSPIALFGSGAEIKHLELGGRYLTVEVLHQNAHDIDDKELIFLVDSIGSGVANFHKSTGSFRIASDGIKWGKFTFLKPEDAEDAVSNLNGIEFNGSSLKLVPICTFDNRGLPFPAVRAKLCWPRRHSSGRALVTCARSREMP
;
A
#
# COMPACT_ATOMS: atom_id res chain seq x y z
N MET A 1 -33.86 16.41 14.49
CA MET A 1 -34.15 17.74 13.90
C MET A 1 -33.00 18.13 12.99
N ILE A 2 -33.28 18.87 11.92
CA ILE A 2 -32.24 19.45 11.06
C ILE A 2 -32.23 20.97 11.18
N LEU A 3 -31.06 21.53 11.46
CA LEU A 3 -30.83 22.96 11.59
C LEU A 3 -30.02 23.48 10.40
N ILE A 4 -30.67 24.29 9.58
CA ILE A 4 -30.10 24.85 8.36
C ILE A 4 -29.72 26.29 8.64
N GLY A 5 -28.49 26.66 8.33
CA GLY A 5 -28.07 28.04 8.39
C GLY A 5 -26.67 28.23 7.84
N GLU A 6 -26.38 29.42 7.34
CA GLU A 6 -25.10 29.71 6.70
C GLU A 6 -23.92 29.57 7.67
N THR A 7 -22.71 29.42 7.14
CA THR A 7 -21.52 29.41 8.00
C THR A 7 -21.34 30.79 8.61
N GLY A 8 -21.09 30.86 9.93
CA GLY A 8 -20.96 32.13 10.65
C GLY A 8 -22.24 32.58 11.38
N SER A 9 -23.37 31.90 11.22
CA SER A 9 -24.60 32.19 11.98
C SER A 9 -24.56 31.75 13.45
N GLY A 10 -23.45 31.16 13.91
CA GLY A 10 -23.27 30.72 15.30
C GLY A 10 -23.84 29.34 15.63
N LYS A 11 -24.27 28.52 14.65
CA LYS A 11 -24.84 27.17 14.89
C LYS A 11 -23.96 26.33 15.82
N SER A 12 -22.69 26.21 15.50
CA SER A 12 -21.73 25.31 16.15
C SER A 12 -21.24 25.82 17.51
N THR A 13 -21.25 27.13 17.73
CA THR A 13 -20.78 27.75 18.98
C THR A 13 -21.92 28.00 19.96
N GLN A 14 -23.05 28.52 19.49
CA GLN A 14 -24.15 28.98 20.34
C GLN A 14 -25.14 27.87 20.68
N LEU A 15 -25.45 26.94 19.76
CA LEU A 15 -26.45 25.91 20.04
C LEU A 15 -26.02 24.99 21.20
N VAL A 16 -24.74 24.61 21.25
CA VAL A 16 -24.22 23.78 22.35
C VAL A 16 -24.37 24.46 23.71
N GLN A 17 -24.16 25.78 23.77
CA GLN A 17 -24.31 26.59 24.98
C GLN A 17 -25.79 26.70 25.36
N PHE A 18 -26.68 26.98 24.40
CA PHE A 18 -28.12 27.03 24.65
C PHE A 18 -28.67 25.71 25.20
N LEU A 19 -28.19 24.58 24.67
CA LEU A 19 -28.57 23.25 25.18
C LEU A 19 -28.05 23.02 26.60
N ALA A 20 -26.80 23.39 26.89
CA ALA A 20 -26.22 23.28 28.22
C ALA A 20 -26.98 24.15 29.24
N ASP A 21 -27.24 25.42 28.90
CA ASP A 21 -27.90 26.39 29.77
C ASP A 21 -29.38 26.08 30.02
N SER A 22 -30.04 25.43 29.05
CA SER A 22 -31.45 25.03 29.19
C SER A 22 -31.68 23.94 30.26
N GLY A 23 -30.62 23.26 30.71
CA GLY A 23 -30.72 22.11 31.60
C GLY A 23 -31.27 20.84 30.94
N LEU A 24 -31.60 20.87 29.65
CA LEU A 24 -32.09 19.69 28.92
C LEU A 24 -31.05 18.57 28.84
N ALA A 25 -29.77 18.92 28.88
CA ALA A 25 -28.65 17.98 28.91
C ALA A 25 -28.18 17.64 30.34
N ALA A 26 -28.93 17.93 31.40
CA ALA A 26 -28.46 17.73 32.78
C ALA A 26 -28.04 16.27 33.09
N ASN A 27 -28.63 15.29 32.40
CA ASN A 27 -28.43 13.87 32.66
C ASN A 27 -27.33 13.22 31.78
N GLY A 28 -26.62 13.98 30.95
CA GLY A 28 -25.57 13.44 30.09
C GLY A 28 -24.82 14.49 29.28
N SER A 29 -23.81 14.06 28.52
CA SER A 29 -22.94 14.95 27.75
C SER A 29 -23.58 15.38 26.43
N ILE A 30 -23.18 16.56 25.95
CA ILE A 30 -23.50 17.06 24.61
C ILE A 30 -22.28 16.82 23.73
N VAL A 31 -22.42 16.01 22.69
CA VAL A 31 -21.33 15.68 21.76
C VAL A 31 -21.58 16.35 20.41
N CYS A 32 -20.70 17.26 20.01
CA CYS A 32 -20.74 17.95 18.73
C CYS A 32 -19.61 17.45 17.82
N THR A 33 -19.97 16.83 16.69
CA THR A 33 -19.00 16.30 15.73
C THR A 33 -18.68 17.30 14.64
N GLN A 34 -17.42 17.32 14.23
CA GLN A 34 -16.92 18.06 13.08
C GLN A 34 -16.20 17.12 12.11
N PRO A 35 -16.27 17.33 10.79
CA PRO A 35 -15.50 16.52 9.84
C PRO A 35 -13.98 16.77 9.95
N ARG A 36 -13.55 17.91 10.52
CA ARG A 36 -12.15 18.34 10.53
C ARG A 36 -11.59 18.50 11.96
N LYS A 37 -10.39 17.93 12.20
CA LYS A 37 -9.65 18.05 13.48
C LYS A 37 -9.51 19.51 13.94
N ILE A 38 -9.11 20.42 13.04
CA ILE A 38 -8.92 21.84 13.36
C ILE A 38 -10.23 22.55 13.71
N ALA A 39 -11.36 22.16 13.09
CA ALA A 39 -12.65 22.73 13.40
C ALA A 39 -13.11 22.32 14.81
N ALA A 40 -13.01 21.03 15.16
CA ALA A 40 -13.31 20.53 16.51
C ALA A 40 -12.49 21.25 17.59
N MET A 41 -11.17 21.37 17.41
CA MET A 41 -10.28 22.02 18.39
C MET A 41 -10.55 23.53 18.50
N SER A 42 -10.72 24.21 17.37
CA SER A 42 -10.93 25.67 17.38
C SER A 42 -12.30 26.06 17.94
N LEU A 43 -13.35 25.25 17.69
CA LEU A 43 -14.67 25.45 18.25
C LEU A 43 -14.68 25.19 19.76
N ALA A 44 -14.05 24.11 20.23
CA ALA A 44 -13.93 23.85 21.66
C ALA A 44 -13.25 25.01 22.38
N ARG A 45 -12.10 25.47 21.87
CA ARG A 45 -11.38 26.62 22.43
C ARG A 45 -12.24 27.89 22.40
N ARG A 46 -13.01 28.10 21.34
CA ARG A 46 -13.87 29.28 21.20
C ARG A 46 -15.03 29.26 22.19
N VAL A 47 -15.68 28.12 22.38
CA VAL A 47 -16.79 27.97 23.34
C VAL A 47 -16.27 28.07 24.77
N ASP A 48 -15.09 27.51 25.06
CA ASP A 48 -14.42 27.68 26.35
C ASP A 48 -14.12 29.17 26.65
N GLU A 49 -13.60 29.91 25.66
CA GLU A 49 -13.41 31.37 25.77
C GLU A 49 -14.74 32.14 26.00
N GLU A 50 -15.81 31.77 25.28
CA GLU A 50 -17.12 32.44 25.37
C GLU A 50 -17.86 32.15 26.68
N SER A 51 -17.66 30.95 27.23
CA SER A 51 -18.33 30.47 28.46
C SER A 51 -17.47 30.62 29.71
N ASN A 52 -16.32 31.30 29.61
CA ASN A 52 -15.41 31.49 30.72
C ASN A 52 -16.11 32.14 31.93
N GLY A 53 -16.03 31.49 33.09
CA GLY A 53 -16.70 31.89 34.33
C GLY A 53 -18.18 31.47 34.46
N CYS A 54 -18.78 30.87 33.42
CA CYS A 54 -20.16 30.36 33.45
C CYS A 54 -20.21 28.87 33.88
N TYR A 55 -19.19 28.09 33.50
CA TYR A 55 -19.08 26.66 33.82
C TYR A 55 -17.84 26.37 34.69
N LYS A 56 -17.76 25.16 35.27
CA LYS A 56 -16.56 24.69 35.99
C LYS A 56 -15.39 24.50 35.02
N ASP A 57 -14.15 24.56 35.53
CA ASP A 57 -12.96 24.27 34.73
C ASP A 57 -13.06 22.88 34.05
N ASN A 58 -12.61 22.80 32.78
CA ASN A 58 -12.68 21.60 31.93
C ASN A 58 -14.09 21.09 31.60
N PHE A 59 -15.10 21.97 31.60
CA PHE A 59 -16.45 21.63 31.14
C PHE A 59 -16.55 21.43 29.62
N VAL A 60 -15.67 22.09 28.86
CA VAL A 60 -15.56 21.96 27.40
C VAL A 60 -14.32 21.14 27.04
N LEU A 61 -14.50 20.06 26.30
CA LEU A 61 -13.41 19.16 25.89
C LEU A 61 -13.35 19.01 24.37
N SER A 62 -12.16 18.64 23.86
CA SER A 62 -11.97 18.35 22.44
C SER A 62 -11.20 17.05 22.20
N TYR A 63 -11.70 16.19 21.30
CA TYR A 63 -11.02 14.94 20.90
C TYR A 63 -10.93 14.80 19.39
N SER A 64 -9.73 14.60 18.86
CA SER A 64 -9.51 14.47 17.41
C SER A 64 -9.34 13.04 16.91
N THR A 65 -9.11 12.09 17.81
CA THR A 65 -8.63 10.74 17.47
C THR A 65 -9.33 9.67 18.28
N PHE A 66 -9.44 9.86 19.60
CA PHE A 66 -10.06 8.89 20.50
C PHE A 66 -10.88 9.63 21.57
N LEU A 67 -12.12 9.17 21.79
CA LEU A 67 -13.01 9.70 22.82
C LEU A 67 -12.82 8.88 24.11
N ASN A 68 -12.36 9.53 25.18
CA ASN A 68 -12.24 8.87 26.45
C ASN A 68 -13.62 8.77 27.14
N SER A 69 -14.12 7.55 27.34
CA SER A 69 -15.42 7.31 27.98
C SER A 69 -15.47 7.77 29.43
N GLN A 70 -14.31 7.86 30.11
CA GLN A 70 -14.24 8.38 31.48
C GLN A 70 -14.56 9.88 31.58
N ASP A 71 -14.54 10.60 30.45
CA ASP A 71 -14.81 12.03 30.40
C ASP A 71 -16.29 12.36 30.12
N LEU A 72 -17.16 11.36 29.93
CA LEU A 72 -18.60 11.49 29.71
C LEU A 72 -19.35 11.73 31.03
N ASN A 73 -19.20 12.93 31.60
CA ASN A 73 -19.85 13.31 32.86
C ASN A 73 -20.48 14.71 32.77
N SER A 74 -21.55 14.83 31.99
CA SER A 74 -22.31 16.07 31.72
C SER A 74 -21.45 17.24 31.22
N LYS A 75 -20.60 16.98 30.22
CA LYS A 75 -19.70 17.97 29.60
C LYS A 75 -20.13 18.32 28.18
N ILE A 76 -19.63 19.45 27.65
CA ILE A 76 -19.70 19.78 26.22
C ILE A 76 -18.44 19.20 25.56
N ILE A 77 -18.62 18.34 24.56
CA ILE A 77 -17.52 17.64 23.90
C ILE A 77 -17.57 17.93 22.41
N PHE A 78 -16.49 18.48 21.88
CA PHE A 78 -16.26 18.58 20.44
C PHE A 78 -15.36 17.45 19.98
N CYS A 79 -15.76 16.71 18.96
CA CYS A 79 -14.90 15.66 18.41
C CYS A 79 -14.98 15.57 16.89
N THR A 80 -14.14 14.74 16.29
CA THR A 80 -14.34 14.40 14.88
C THR A 80 -15.49 13.40 14.70
N ASP A 81 -16.10 13.41 13.52
CA ASP A 81 -17.08 12.39 13.10
C ASP A 81 -16.52 10.97 13.22
N SER A 82 -15.24 10.76 12.85
CA SER A 82 -14.52 9.50 12.98
C SER A 82 -14.35 9.05 14.43
N CYS A 83 -14.15 10.00 15.36
CA CYS A 83 -13.94 9.74 16.78
C CYS A 83 -15.24 9.23 17.42
N LEU A 84 -16.36 9.92 17.17
CA LEU A 84 -17.66 9.47 17.66
C LEU A 84 -18.10 8.17 16.99
N LEU A 85 -17.89 8.02 15.68
CA LEU A 85 -18.19 6.78 14.97
C LEU A 85 -17.45 5.59 15.59
N HIS A 86 -16.16 5.74 15.89
CA HIS A 86 -15.38 4.70 16.54
C HIS A 86 -15.91 4.37 17.95
N HIS A 87 -16.27 5.39 18.74
CA HIS A 87 -16.92 5.19 20.03
C HIS A 87 -18.23 4.42 19.91
N CYS A 88 -19.12 4.78 18.97
CA CYS A 88 -20.38 4.08 18.69
C CYS A 88 -20.18 2.62 18.24
N MET A 89 -19.01 2.27 17.71
CA MET A 89 -18.69 0.91 17.29
C MET A 89 -18.19 0.03 18.44
N ASN A 90 -17.56 0.64 19.45
CA ASN A 90 -17.05 -0.04 20.63
C ASN A 90 -18.09 -0.10 21.77
N ASP A 91 -18.84 0.98 21.98
CA ASP A 91 -19.92 1.06 22.96
C ASP A 91 -21.28 0.96 22.26
N THR A 92 -22.08 -0.01 22.68
CA THR A 92 -23.41 -0.25 22.14
C THR A 92 -24.49 0.63 22.78
N GLY A 93 -24.23 1.24 23.94
CA GLY A 93 -25.25 1.97 24.71
C GLY A 93 -25.32 3.47 24.44
N LEU A 94 -24.17 4.10 24.09
CA LEU A 94 -23.99 5.57 24.15
C LEU A 94 -24.33 6.12 25.53
N ASP A 95 -23.95 5.38 26.56
CA ASP A 95 -24.30 5.71 27.93
C ASP A 95 -23.60 7.00 28.37
N GLY A 96 -24.35 7.88 29.05
CA GLY A 96 -23.85 9.19 29.46
C GLY A 96 -23.84 10.26 28.36
N ILE A 97 -24.43 10.00 27.18
CA ILE A 97 -24.65 11.00 26.12
C ILE A 97 -26.15 11.27 25.98
N SER A 98 -26.56 12.54 26.02
CA SER A 98 -27.97 12.94 25.86
C SER A 98 -28.23 13.63 24.51
N TYR A 99 -27.24 14.36 23.99
CA TYR A 99 -27.35 15.07 22.72
C TYR A 99 -26.17 14.73 21.82
N ILE A 100 -26.48 14.37 20.57
CA ILE A 100 -25.51 14.30 19.49
C ILE A 100 -25.84 15.38 18.46
N ILE A 101 -24.85 16.21 18.17
CA ILE A 101 -24.90 17.24 17.14
C ILE A 101 -23.94 16.84 16.03
N VAL A 102 -24.47 16.58 14.84
CA VAL A 102 -23.66 16.32 13.64
C VAL A 102 -23.58 17.61 12.85
N ASP A 103 -22.46 18.32 12.95
CA ASP A 103 -22.25 19.59 12.26
C ASP A 103 -21.54 19.43 10.92
N GLU A 104 -21.70 20.45 10.06
CA GLU A 104 -21.18 20.49 8.69
C GLU A 104 -21.62 19.25 7.86
N ALA A 105 -22.83 18.74 8.11
CA ALA A 105 -23.35 17.53 7.46
C ALA A 105 -23.45 17.63 5.93
N HIS A 106 -23.38 18.84 5.38
CA HIS A 106 -23.29 19.10 3.95
C HIS A 106 -21.96 18.67 3.31
N GLU A 107 -20.89 18.48 4.08
CA GLU A 107 -19.63 17.91 3.56
C GLU A 107 -19.80 16.43 3.17
N ARG A 108 -20.85 15.76 3.68
CA ARG A 108 -21.22 14.36 3.34
C ARG A 108 -20.01 13.42 3.29
N SER A 109 -19.18 13.51 4.34
CA SER A 109 -18.01 12.65 4.50
C SER A 109 -18.44 11.19 4.72
N LEU A 110 -17.54 10.26 4.42
CA LEU A 110 -17.79 8.83 4.63
C LEU A 110 -18.11 8.52 6.11
N ASN A 111 -17.37 9.13 7.03
CA ASN A 111 -17.58 8.91 8.47
C ASN A 111 -18.92 9.50 8.94
N THR A 112 -19.28 10.69 8.45
CA THR A 112 -20.55 11.34 8.79
C THR A 112 -21.74 10.50 8.33
N ASP A 113 -21.74 10.02 7.08
CA ASP A 113 -22.84 9.18 6.57
C ASP A 113 -22.99 7.86 7.36
N LEU A 114 -21.87 7.19 7.70
CA LEU A 114 -21.89 5.98 8.51
C LEU A 114 -22.35 6.25 9.95
N LEU A 115 -21.93 7.37 10.54
CA LEU A 115 -22.34 7.81 11.86
C LEU A 115 -23.84 8.10 11.90
N LEU A 116 -24.38 8.81 10.91
CA LEU A 116 -25.81 9.13 10.81
C LEU A 116 -26.66 7.86 10.73
N ALA A 117 -26.26 6.89 9.90
CA ALA A 117 -26.94 5.61 9.79
C ALA A 117 -26.92 4.80 11.10
N LEU A 118 -25.81 4.87 11.84
CA LEU A 118 -25.70 4.26 13.17
C LEU A 118 -26.61 4.90 14.20
N ILE A 119 -26.57 6.23 14.29
CA ILE A 119 -27.39 6.98 15.23
C ILE A 119 -28.87 6.77 14.90
N LYS A 120 -29.26 6.73 13.62
CA LYS A 120 -30.64 6.44 13.21
C LYS A 120 -31.19 5.16 13.84
N LYS A 121 -30.40 4.08 13.82
CA LYS A 121 -30.77 2.83 14.48
C LYS A 121 -30.84 2.99 16.00
N LYS A 122 -29.89 3.72 16.60
CA LYS A 122 -29.82 3.92 18.05
C LYS A 122 -30.93 4.81 18.61
N LEU A 123 -31.45 5.77 17.84
CA LEU A 123 -32.60 6.59 18.24
C LEU A 123 -33.87 5.77 18.46
N LEU A 124 -33.99 4.60 17.81
CA LEU A 124 -35.09 3.66 18.05
C LEU A 124 -34.91 2.88 19.36
N ASP A 125 -33.66 2.65 19.78
CA ASP A 125 -33.32 1.94 21.02
C ASP A 125 -33.32 2.90 22.25
N ARG A 126 -32.96 4.17 22.04
CA ARG A 126 -32.75 5.20 23.08
C ARG A 126 -33.63 6.43 22.81
N LEU A 127 -34.83 6.43 23.39
CA LEU A 127 -35.79 7.54 23.26
C LEU A 127 -35.36 8.81 24.01
N ASP A 128 -34.40 8.70 24.93
CA ASP A 128 -33.79 9.82 25.66
C ASP A 128 -32.66 10.51 24.88
N LEU A 129 -32.16 9.87 23.81
CA LEU A 129 -31.10 10.40 22.97
C LEU A 129 -31.68 11.36 21.92
N HIS A 130 -31.09 12.55 21.82
CA HIS A 130 -31.52 13.58 20.88
C HIS A 130 -30.48 13.81 19.79
N LEU A 131 -30.91 13.80 18.53
CA LEU A 131 -30.07 14.09 17.36
C LEU A 131 -30.42 15.44 16.72
N ILE A 132 -29.40 16.27 16.56
CA ILE A 132 -29.45 17.52 15.79
C ILE A 132 -28.44 17.45 14.66
N ILE A 133 -28.88 17.64 13.43
CA ILE A 133 -28.01 17.67 12.25
C ILE A 133 -27.93 19.11 11.77
N MET A 134 -26.73 19.69 11.72
CA MET A 134 -26.53 21.04 11.22
C MET A 134 -25.98 21.02 9.80
N SER A 135 -26.57 21.83 8.93
CA SER A 135 -26.16 21.97 7.54
C SER A 135 -26.12 23.43 7.11
N ALA A 136 -25.25 23.75 6.14
CA ALA A 136 -25.18 25.06 5.52
C ALA A 136 -25.92 25.13 4.17
N THR A 137 -26.40 23.99 3.65
CA THR A 137 -26.98 23.88 2.31
C THR A 137 -28.43 23.39 2.34
N ALA A 138 -29.12 23.54 1.21
CA ALA A 138 -30.50 23.10 1.00
C ALA A 138 -30.68 21.57 0.81
N ASP A 139 -29.59 20.77 0.78
CA ASP A 139 -29.69 19.29 0.73
C ASP A 139 -30.18 18.66 2.05
N ALA A 140 -30.70 19.50 2.96
CA ALA A 140 -31.31 19.13 4.21
C ALA A 140 -32.62 18.35 4.03
N ASP A 141 -33.33 18.52 2.91
CA ASP A 141 -34.58 17.80 2.64
C ASP A 141 -34.34 16.29 2.54
N LYS A 142 -33.26 15.86 1.86
CA LYS A 142 -32.90 14.44 1.80
C LYS A 142 -32.57 13.86 3.17
N LEU A 143 -31.87 14.63 4.00
CA LEU A 143 -31.59 14.23 5.38
C LEU A 143 -32.88 14.17 6.20
N ALA A 144 -33.83 15.08 5.97
CA ALA A 144 -35.11 15.09 6.66
C ALA A 144 -35.92 13.83 6.34
N ASP A 145 -36.02 13.51 5.06
CA ASP A 145 -36.66 12.30 4.55
C ASP A 145 -35.99 11.04 5.10
N TYR A 146 -34.66 11.00 5.09
CA TYR A 146 -33.89 9.89 5.64
C TYR A 146 -34.18 9.68 7.13
N PHE A 147 -34.40 10.74 7.91
CA PHE A 147 -34.78 10.69 9.32
C PHE A 147 -36.30 10.80 9.54
N TYR A 148 -37.09 10.06 8.75
CA TYR A 148 -38.54 9.91 8.93
C TYR A 148 -39.34 11.22 8.80
N GLY A 149 -38.90 12.14 7.94
CA GLY A 149 -39.55 13.44 7.73
C GLY A 149 -39.38 14.40 8.91
N CYS A 150 -38.22 14.37 9.58
CA CYS A 150 -38.00 15.20 10.76
C CYS A 150 -38.03 16.70 10.46
N GLN A 151 -38.39 17.52 11.45
CA GLN A 151 -38.55 18.96 11.27
C GLN A 151 -37.23 19.66 10.89
N THR A 152 -37.31 20.53 9.88
CA THR A 152 -36.25 21.42 9.43
C THR A 152 -36.45 22.83 9.98
N PHE A 153 -35.38 23.44 10.49
CA PHE A 153 -35.39 24.81 11.00
C PHE A 153 -34.36 25.64 10.24
N HIS A 154 -34.80 26.79 9.73
CA HIS A 154 -33.94 27.71 9.00
C HIS A 154 -33.57 28.91 9.86
N VAL A 155 -32.28 29.01 10.18
CA VAL A 155 -31.69 30.20 10.80
C VAL A 155 -31.21 31.11 9.68
N LYS A 156 -31.87 32.25 9.50
CA LYS A 156 -31.42 33.28 8.55
C LYS A 156 -30.02 33.73 8.95
N GLY A 157 -29.08 33.59 8.02
CA GLY A 157 -27.72 34.11 8.18
C GLY A 157 -27.73 35.65 8.30
N ARG A 158 -26.67 36.19 8.92
CA ARG A 158 -26.37 37.63 8.92
C ARG A 158 -25.14 37.92 8.06
N ASN A 159 -25.06 37.31 6.88
CA ASN A 159 -23.99 37.61 5.95
C ASN A 159 -24.23 38.98 5.31
N PHE A 160 -23.14 39.74 5.18
CA PHE A 160 -23.15 40.97 4.41
C PHE A 160 -23.24 40.64 2.91
N PRO A 161 -23.79 41.54 2.09
CA PRO A 161 -23.91 41.31 0.66
C PRO A 161 -22.54 41.09 0.02
N VAL A 162 -22.48 40.11 -0.89
CA VAL A 162 -21.29 39.82 -1.71
C VAL A 162 -21.64 40.06 -3.17
N GLU A 163 -20.90 40.97 -3.80
CA GLU A 163 -20.99 41.22 -5.24
C GLU A 163 -20.31 40.07 -6.01
N ILE A 164 -21.02 39.46 -6.96
CA ILE A 164 -20.49 38.35 -7.78
C ILE A 164 -20.09 38.89 -9.15
N ASN A 165 -18.81 38.76 -9.49
CA ASN A 165 -18.25 39.15 -10.78
C ASN A 165 -17.79 37.89 -11.53
N TYR A 166 -18.34 37.65 -12.71
CA TYR A 166 -17.91 36.57 -13.61
C TYR A 166 -16.86 37.11 -14.59
N VAL A 167 -15.65 36.57 -14.54
CA VAL A 167 -14.46 37.02 -15.29
C VAL A 167 -13.80 35.83 -15.98
N PRO A 168 -14.43 35.24 -17.03
CA PRO A 168 -13.87 34.09 -17.74
C PRO A 168 -12.55 34.40 -18.47
N ASP A 169 -12.33 35.66 -18.88
CA ASP A 169 -11.10 36.12 -19.54
C ASP A 169 -10.43 37.25 -18.76
N VAL A 170 -9.37 36.95 -18.02
CA VAL A 170 -8.56 37.94 -17.27
C VAL A 170 -7.64 38.76 -18.21
N SER A 171 -7.76 38.59 -19.52
CA SER A 171 -6.98 39.30 -20.55
C SER A 171 -7.65 40.60 -21.04
N VAL A 172 -8.96 40.75 -20.88
CA VAL A 172 -9.72 41.82 -21.54
C VAL A 172 -9.74 43.13 -20.73
N GLU A 173 -9.55 43.09 -19.41
CA GLU A 173 -9.60 44.31 -18.58
C GLU A 173 -8.25 45.03 -18.44
N ALA A 174 -7.14 44.44 -18.89
CA ALA A 174 -5.80 45.01 -18.81
C ALA A 174 -5.37 45.74 -20.11
N SER A 175 -6.30 46.16 -20.95
CA SER A 175 -6.00 46.95 -22.15
C SER A 175 -5.75 48.43 -21.82
N SER A 176 -4.59 48.71 -21.23
CA SER A 176 -3.95 50.02 -21.44
C SER A 176 -2.42 50.05 -21.37
N ASN A 177 -1.71 48.91 -21.27
CA ASN A 177 -0.27 48.83 -21.54
C ASN A 177 0.20 47.36 -21.61
N ALA A 178 0.03 46.71 -22.77
CA ALA A 178 0.59 45.39 -23.03
C ALA A 178 1.97 45.50 -23.70
N VAL A 179 2.99 44.94 -23.05
CA VAL A 179 4.25 44.55 -23.72
C VAL A 179 4.03 43.17 -24.36
N PRO A 180 4.52 42.89 -25.59
CA PRO A 180 4.21 41.65 -26.29
C PRO A 180 4.80 40.41 -25.59
N ASN A 181 4.01 39.33 -25.61
CA ASN A 181 4.36 37.95 -25.27
C ASN A 181 5.81 37.59 -25.67
N SER A 182 6.66 37.32 -24.67
CA SER A 182 7.68 36.28 -24.84
C SER A 182 7.08 34.97 -24.36
N MET A 183 6.88 34.03 -25.30
CA MET A 183 6.64 32.64 -24.95
C MET A 183 7.88 32.11 -24.22
N CYS A 184 7.79 31.98 -22.90
CA CYS A 184 8.73 31.20 -22.12
C CYS A 184 8.08 29.84 -21.81
N ASP A 185 8.54 28.82 -22.54
CA ASP A 185 8.11 27.42 -22.47
C ASP A 185 8.64 26.70 -21.21
N ALA A 186 8.62 27.38 -20.05
CA ALA A 186 9.38 26.96 -18.86
C ALA A 186 8.57 26.96 -17.55
N CYS A 187 7.32 26.51 -17.55
CA CYS A 187 6.71 25.87 -16.39
C CYS A 187 5.43 25.15 -16.80
N ALA A 188 5.32 23.84 -16.53
CA ALA A 188 4.12 23.04 -16.79
C ALA A 188 2.97 23.35 -15.80
N THR A 189 2.63 24.62 -15.62
CA THR A 189 1.58 25.10 -14.71
C THR A 189 0.34 25.46 -15.53
N ALA A 190 -0.83 24.99 -15.10
CA ALA A 190 -2.08 25.21 -15.83
C ALA A 190 -2.45 26.71 -15.95
N SER A 191 -3.04 27.11 -17.09
CA SER A 191 -3.36 28.52 -17.40
C SER A 191 -4.14 29.22 -16.28
N TYR A 192 -5.14 28.55 -15.70
CA TYR A 192 -6.00 29.14 -14.66
C TYR A 192 -5.23 29.57 -13.40
N VAL A 193 -4.08 28.96 -13.09
CA VAL A 193 -3.28 29.32 -11.91
C VAL A 193 -2.67 30.71 -12.10
N ASN A 194 -2.21 31.01 -13.33
CA ASN A 194 -1.72 32.33 -13.70
C ASN A 194 -2.85 33.36 -13.65
N ASP A 195 -4.05 32.99 -14.10
CA ASP A 195 -5.22 33.86 -14.09
C ASP A 195 -5.65 34.22 -12.66
N VAL A 196 -5.59 33.26 -11.72
CA VAL A 196 -5.81 33.51 -10.29
C VAL A 196 -4.78 34.52 -9.74
N VAL A 197 -3.48 34.30 -9.98
CA VAL A 197 -2.42 35.22 -9.51
C VAL A 197 -2.57 36.62 -10.13
N ARG A 198 -2.96 36.69 -11.40
CA ARG A 198 -3.24 37.95 -12.10
C ARG A 198 -4.41 38.68 -11.47
N MET A 199 -5.53 37.99 -11.23
CA MET A 199 -6.70 38.59 -10.60
C MET A 199 -6.41 39.08 -9.18
N VAL A 200 -5.65 38.29 -8.40
CA VAL A 200 -5.17 38.72 -7.07
C VAL A 200 -4.33 40.00 -7.18
N SER A 201 -3.48 40.13 -8.21
CA SER A 201 -2.69 41.33 -8.46
C SER A 201 -3.54 42.55 -8.84
N ILE A 202 -4.61 42.35 -9.62
CA ILE A 202 -5.58 43.40 -9.96
C ILE A 202 -6.29 43.88 -8.69
N ILE A 203 -6.80 42.95 -7.88
CA ILE A 203 -7.47 43.26 -6.60
C ILE A 203 -6.51 44.00 -5.66
N HIS A 204 -5.28 43.50 -5.49
CA HIS A 204 -4.28 44.12 -4.60
C HIS A 204 -4.00 45.59 -4.94
N LYS A 205 -4.00 45.93 -6.24
CA LYS A 205 -3.71 47.30 -6.72
C LYS A 205 -4.93 48.22 -6.73
N ASN A 206 -6.11 47.70 -7.08
CA ASN A 206 -7.26 48.53 -7.44
C ASN A 206 -8.36 48.55 -6.39
N GLU A 207 -8.46 47.52 -5.55
CA GLU A 207 -9.50 47.41 -4.53
C GLU A 207 -9.04 48.00 -3.18
N GLU A 208 -10.01 48.39 -2.35
CA GLU A 208 -9.78 48.91 -1.00
C GLU A 208 -9.16 47.88 -0.03
N GLU A 209 -8.87 48.29 1.20
CA GLU A 209 -8.39 47.37 2.25
C GLU A 209 -9.34 46.18 2.46
N GLY A 210 -8.72 45.01 2.60
CA GLY A 210 -9.40 43.73 2.81
C GLY A 210 -8.50 42.57 2.41
N ALA A 211 -8.58 41.46 3.14
CA ALA A 211 -7.82 40.26 2.81
C ALA A 211 -8.41 39.56 1.57
N VAL A 212 -7.52 38.95 0.78
CA VAL A 212 -7.86 38.19 -0.42
C VAL A 212 -7.75 36.69 -0.14
N LEU A 213 -8.77 35.93 -0.51
CA LEU A 213 -8.78 34.47 -0.43
C LEU A 213 -8.94 33.88 -1.83
N ALA A 214 -7.91 33.19 -2.31
CA ALA A 214 -7.85 32.68 -3.68
C ALA A 214 -7.82 31.15 -3.71
N PHE A 215 -8.75 30.53 -4.44
CA PHE A 215 -8.92 29.07 -4.51
C PHE A 215 -8.17 28.46 -5.70
N LEU A 216 -7.29 27.51 -5.39
CA LEU A 216 -6.51 26.68 -6.30
C LEU A 216 -6.74 25.20 -5.99
N THR A 217 -6.25 24.29 -6.83
CA THR A 217 -6.65 22.87 -6.74
C THR A 217 -5.66 22.02 -5.96
N SER A 218 -4.38 22.40 -5.93
CA SER A 218 -3.32 21.56 -5.35
C SER A 218 -2.29 22.34 -4.54
N GLN A 219 -1.55 21.61 -3.68
CA GLN A 219 -0.43 22.18 -2.92
C GLN A 219 0.60 22.84 -3.84
N LEU A 220 0.97 22.17 -4.93
CA LEU A 220 2.00 22.66 -5.84
C LEU A 220 1.59 24.01 -6.45
N GLU A 221 0.32 24.15 -6.83
CA GLU A 221 -0.24 25.40 -7.34
C GLU A 221 -0.26 26.49 -6.27
N VAL A 222 -0.66 26.15 -5.04
CA VAL A 222 -0.68 27.09 -3.92
C VAL A 222 0.71 27.61 -3.58
N GLU A 223 1.69 26.72 -3.44
CA GLU A 223 3.09 27.09 -3.15
C GLU A 223 3.68 27.92 -4.31
N TRP A 224 3.44 27.49 -5.55
CA TRP A 224 3.87 28.23 -6.75
C TRP A 224 3.25 29.63 -6.81
N ALA A 225 1.95 29.77 -6.54
CA ALA A 225 1.28 31.08 -6.50
C ALA A 225 1.83 31.98 -5.39
N CYS A 226 2.19 31.40 -4.23
CA CYS A 226 2.85 32.14 -3.16
C CYS A 226 4.23 32.67 -3.56
N GLU A 227 5.00 31.91 -4.35
CA GLU A 227 6.33 32.31 -4.83
C GLU A 227 6.26 33.33 -5.96
N ASN A 228 5.21 33.28 -6.79
CA ASN A 228 5.04 34.15 -7.97
C ASN A 228 4.28 35.45 -7.68
N PHE A 229 3.82 35.66 -6.43
CA PHE A 229 3.26 36.93 -5.98
C PHE A 229 4.19 37.57 -4.95
N SER A 230 4.73 38.75 -5.26
CA SER A 230 5.59 39.50 -4.33
C SER A 230 5.28 41.00 -4.38
N ASP A 231 4.94 41.57 -3.22
CA ASP A 231 4.76 43.00 -3.02
C ASP A 231 5.09 43.35 -1.56
N ALA A 232 5.77 44.48 -1.32
CA ALA A 232 6.22 44.88 0.01
C ALA A 232 5.05 45.15 0.99
N SER A 233 3.90 45.57 0.44
CA SER A 233 2.66 45.90 1.15
C SER A 233 1.74 44.69 1.37
N ALA A 234 2.15 43.48 0.98
CA ALA A 234 1.37 42.27 1.15
C ALA A 234 2.04 41.23 2.07
N VAL A 235 1.23 40.38 2.70
CA VAL A 235 1.66 39.16 3.37
C VAL A 235 0.98 37.98 2.69
N VAL A 236 1.77 37.19 1.98
CA VAL A 236 1.31 36.01 1.25
C VAL A 236 1.38 34.78 2.13
N LEU A 237 0.28 34.02 2.21
CA LEU A 237 0.16 32.84 3.07
C LEU A 237 -0.45 31.66 2.30
N PRO A 238 0.16 30.46 2.37
CA PRO A 238 -0.44 29.24 1.83
C PRO A 238 -1.46 28.65 2.80
N MET A 239 -2.50 28.00 2.28
CA MET A 239 -3.48 27.23 3.06
C MET A 239 -3.91 25.93 2.36
N HIS A 240 -3.27 24.82 2.71
CA HIS A 240 -3.60 23.49 2.18
C HIS A 240 -3.37 22.40 3.25
N GLY A 241 -4.00 21.23 3.06
CA GLY A 241 -4.05 20.15 4.06
C GLY A 241 -2.73 19.47 4.41
N LYS A 242 -1.59 19.88 3.82
CA LYS A 242 -0.26 19.37 4.18
C LYS A 242 0.54 20.32 5.10
N LEU A 243 0.01 21.50 5.42
CA LEU A 243 0.63 22.42 6.38
C LEU A 243 0.48 21.91 7.81
N SER A 244 1.47 22.20 8.66
CA SER A 244 1.37 21.94 10.10
C SER A 244 0.34 22.86 10.77
N HIS A 245 -0.16 22.47 11.94
CA HIS A 245 -1.14 23.27 12.69
C HIS A 245 -0.64 24.71 12.97
N VAL A 246 0.64 24.87 13.29
CA VAL A 246 1.27 26.18 13.54
C VAL A 246 1.27 27.05 12.27
N GLU A 247 1.51 26.45 11.11
CA GLU A 247 1.51 27.17 9.83
C GLU A 247 0.10 27.56 9.40
N GLN A 248 -0.85 26.63 9.51
CA GLN A 248 -2.27 26.93 9.25
C GLN A 248 -2.77 28.04 10.17
N SER A 249 -2.31 28.08 11.43
CA SER A 249 -2.68 29.13 12.38
C SER A 249 -2.23 30.53 11.98
N ARG A 250 -1.27 30.67 11.05
CA ARG A 250 -0.80 31.99 10.58
C ARG A 250 -1.88 32.77 9.85
N VAL A 251 -2.81 32.10 9.16
CA VAL A 251 -3.90 32.79 8.42
C VAL A 251 -4.83 33.57 9.36
N PHE A 252 -4.91 33.17 10.63
CA PHE A 252 -5.73 33.84 11.65
C PHE A 252 -5.03 35.02 12.34
N LYS A 253 -3.72 35.22 12.12
CA LYS A 253 -2.98 36.36 12.68
C LYS A 253 -3.33 37.66 11.94
N SER A 254 -3.30 38.79 12.63
CA SER A 254 -3.43 40.11 11.99
C SER A 254 -2.05 40.63 11.57
N TYR A 255 -2.01 41.35 10.45
CA TYR A 255 -0.78 41.89 9.85
C TYR A 255 -0.97 43.38 9.56
N PRO A 256 -0.74 44.27 10.55
CA PRO A 256 -1.01 45.69 10.41
C PRO A 256 -0.23 46.32 9.25
N GLY A 257 -0.89 47.20 8.48
CA GLY A 257 -0.28 47.92 7.36
C GLY A 257 0.07 47.06 6.15
N LYS A 258 -0.34 45.79 6.11
CA LYS A 258 -0.15 44.91 4.96
C LYS A 258 -1.43 44.17 4.58
N ARG A 259 -1.70 44.05 3.28
CA ARG A 259 -2.80 43.23 2.78
C ARG A 259 -2.48 41.75 2.93
N LYS A 260 -3.37 41.01 3.57
CA LYS A 260 -3.25 39.55 3.69
C LYS A 260 -3.78 38.88 2.43
N ILE A 261 -2.95 38.06 1.79
CA ILE A 261 -3.29 37.32 0.57
C ILE A 261 -3.10 35.84 0.85
N ILE A 262 -4.17 35.06 0.73
CA ILE A 262 -4.20 33.65 1.07
C ILE A 262 -4.50 32.84 -0.18
N PHE A 263 -3.53 32.06 -0.65
CA PHE A 263 -3.75 31.05 -1.66
C PHE A 263 -4.11 29.73 -0.98
N CYS A 264 -5.23 29.13 -1.37
CA CYS A 264 -5.81 28.01 -0.64
C CYS A 264 -6.39 26.92 -1.54
N THR A 265 -6.51 25.73 -0.99
CA THR A 265 -7.33 24.64 -1.56
C THR A 265 -8.76 24.72 -1.02
N ASN A 266 -9.63 23.78 -1.39
CA ASN A 266 -10.98 23.63 -0.83
C ASN A 266 -11.01 23.49 0.71
N MET A 267 -9.86 23.31 1.37
CA MET A 267 -9.73 23.38 2.83
C MET A 267 -10.26 24.70 3.45
N ALA A 268 -10.24 25.82 2.72
CA ALA A 268 -10.75 27.11 3.22
C ALA A 268 -12.23 27.38 2.84
N GLU A 269 -12.88 26.44 2.16
CA GLU A 269 -14.27 26.55 1.70
C GLU A 269 -15.24 26.64 2.88
N THR A 270 -15.15 25.68 3.81
CA THR A 270 -16.07 25.53 4.95
C THR A 270 -15.34 25.59 6.30
N SER A 271 -16.10 25.59 7.40
CA SER A 271 -15.68 25.37 8.80
C SER A 271 -14.62 26.28 9.47
N LEU A 272 -13.81 27.06 8.74
CA LEU A 272 -12.88 28.04 9.33
C LEU A 272 -13.41 29.45 9.15
N THR A 273 -13.23 30.40 10.07
CA THR A 273 -13.53 31.83 9.82
C THR A 273 -12.24 32.62 9.86
N ILE A 274 -11.78 33.06 8.69
CA ILE A 274 -10.60 33.92 8.56
C ILE A 274 -11.09 35.36 8.63
N LYS A 275 -10.65 36.10 9.66
CA LYS A 275 -11.01 37.51 9.83
C LYS A 275 -10.44 38.35 8.68
N GLU A 276 -11.12 39.44 8.34
CA GLU A 276 -10.70 40.47 7.36
C GLU A 276 -10.87 40.08 5.88
N VAL A 277 -11.36 38.88 5.55
CA VAL A 277 -11.59 38.49 4.15
C VAL A 277 -12.74 39.31 3.55
N LYS A 278 -12.41 40.11 2.53
CA LYS A 278 -13.36 40.95 1.77
C LYS A 278 -13.42 40.55 0.30
N TYR A 279 -12.37 39.90 -0.20
CA TYR A 279 -12.23 39.54 -1.61
C TYR A 279 -11.98 38.04 -1.76
N VAL A 280 -12.74 37.40 -2.66
CA VAL A 280 -12.57 35.99 -3.02
C VAL A 280 -12.24 35.90 -4.50
N VAL A 281 -11.26 35.06 -4.85
CA VAL A 281 -10.96 34.67 -6.24
C VAL A 281 -11.23 33.17 -6.35
N ASP A 282 -12.23 32.80 -7.16
CA ASP A 282 -12.67 31.41 -7.33
C ASP A 282 -12.36 30.92 -8.73
N SER A 283 -11.48 29.93 -8.83
CA SER A 283 -11.15 29.25 -10.09
C SER A 283 -12.27 28.32 -10.59
N GLY A 284 -13.25 27.98 -9.73
CA GLY A 284 -14.33 27.04 -10.08
C GLY A 284 -13.89 25.57 -10.08
N LEU A 285 -12.64 25.29 -9.69
CA LEU A 285 -12.05 23.97 -9.76
C LEU A 285 -11.69 23.42 -8.37
N ALA A 286 -11.68 22.10 -8.26
CA ALA A 286 -11.13 21.37 -7.13
C ALA A 286 -10.50 20.05 -7.61
N LYS A 287 -9.44 19.61 -6.93
CA LYS A 287 -8.83 18.30 -7.18
C LYS A 287 -9.44 17.29 -6.21
N GLU A 288 -10.18 16.32 -6.74
CA GLU A 288 -10.84 15.29 -5.94
C GLU A 288 -10.28 13.90 -6.27
N SER A 289 -10.25 13.03 -5.26
CA SER A 289 -9.91 11.61 -5.43
C SER A 289 -11.19 10.83 -5.75
N ARG A 290 -11.18 10.06 -6.85
CA ARG A 290 -12.30 9.19 -7.24
C ARG A 290 -11.81 7.77 -7.45
N PHE A 291 -12.43 6.82 -6.77
CA PHE A 291 -12.27 5.40 -6.98
C PHE A 291 -13.05 4.96 -8.22
N VAL A 292 -12.38 4.26 -9.12
CA VAL A 292 -12.97 3.69 -10.33
C VAL A 292 -13.07 2.17 -10.12
N PRO A 293 -14.27 1.61 -9.89
CA PRO A 293 -14.42 0.19 -9.56
C PRO A 293 -13.91 -0.75 -10.65
N SER A 294 -14.13 -0.40 -11.93
CA SER A 294 -13.74 -1.23 -13.08
C SER A 294 -12.24 -1.43 -13.22
N SER A 295 -11.44 -0.41 -12.86
CA SER A 295 -9.97 -0.51 -12.83
C SER A 295 -9.42 -0.80 -11.42
N GLY A 296 -10.22 -0.66 -10.38
CA GLY A 296 -9.78 -0.80 -8.99
C GLY A 296 -8.82 0.32 -8.53
N LEU A 297 -8.83 1.48 -9.21
CA LEU A 297 -7.85 2.55 -9.00
C LEU A 297 -8.47 3.78 -8.35
N ASN A 298 -7.72 4.43 -7.47
CA ASN A 298 -7.99 5.79 -7.04
C ASN A 298 -7.35 6.77 -8.02
N VAL A 299 -8.15 7.61 -8.65
CA VAL A 299 -7.73 8.61 -9.63
C VAL A 299 -7.93 9.99 -9.04
N LEU A 300 -6.87 10.79 -8.97
CA LEU A 300 -6.96 12.21 -8.63
C LEU A 300 -7.27 13.01 -9.90
N LYS A 301 -8.45 13.61 -9.97
CA LYS A 301 -8.88 14.41 -11.13
C LYS A 301 -9.25 15.82 -10.69
N VAL A 302 -8.86 16.80 -11.49
CA VAL A 302 -9.36 18.18 -11.36
C VAL A 302 -10.74 18.23 -12.03
N ASN A 303 -11.75 18.63 -11.28
CA ASN A 303 -13.13 18.75 -11.73
C ASN A 303 -13.68 20.13 -11.37
N TRP A 304 -14.79 20.49 -12.02
CA TRP A 304 -15.62 21.61 -11.62
C TRP A 304 -16.22 21.37 -10.23
N ILE A 305 -16.35 22.44 -9.46
CA ILE A 305 -17.06 22.41 -8.18
C ILE A 305 -18.57 22.45 -8.37
N SER A 306 -19.32 22.16 -7.31
CA SER A 306 -20.77 22.33 -7.33
C SER A 306 -21.17 23.81 -7.17
N GLN A 307 -22.39 24.16 -7.55
CA GLN A 307 -22.96 25.49 -7.29
C GLN A 307 -22.97 25.80 -5.79
N SER A 308 -23.30 24.81 -4.96
CA SER A 308 -23.27 24.97 -3.49
C SER A 308 -21.86 25.30 -2.97
N SER A 309 -20.82 24.66 -3.50
CA SER A 309 -19.42 24.95 -3.19
C SER A 309 -19.01 26.35 -3.63
N ALA A 310 -19.34 26.73 -4.87
CA ALA A 310 -19.08 28.08 -5.40
C ALA A 310 -19.75 29.17 -4.56
N ASN A 311 -20.97 28.92 -4.06
CA ASN A 311 -21.69 29.84 -3.18
C ASN A 311 -21.05 29.91 -1.78
N GLN A 312 -20.56 28.80 -1.24
CA GLN A 312 -19.82 28.79 0.02
C GLN A 312 -18.49 29.55 -0.08
N ARG A 313 -17.76 29.38 -1.19
CA ARG A 313 -16.54 30.16 -1.50
C ARG A 313 -16.85 31.65 -1.59
N ALA A 314 -17.90 32.05 -2.31
CA ALA A 314 -18.32 33.44 -2.39
C ALA A 314 -18.71 34.02 -1.01
N GLY A 315 -19.47 33.25 -0.22
CA GLY A 315 -19.90 33.65 1.13
C GLY A 315 -18.75 33.91 2.10
N ARG A 316 -17.51 33.50 1.78
CA ARG A 316 -16.31 33.84 2.57
C ARG A 316 -16.03 35.34 2.61
N ALA A 317 -16.36 36.08 1.56
CA ALA A 317 -16.19 37.52 1.47
C ALA A 317 -17.20 38.29 2.33
N GLY A 318 -18.37 37.71 2.63
CA GLY A 318 -19.49 38.38 3.31
C GLY A 318 -19.52 38.22 4.83
N ARG A 319 -18.49 37.65 5.46
CA ARG A 319 -18.53 37.30 6.89
C ARG A 319 -18.27 38.46 7.83
N THR A 320 -17.39 39.38 7.45
CA THR A 320 -16.99 40.53 8.30
C THR A 320 -17.57 41.85 7.83
N GLY A 321 -17.94 41.95 6.55
CA GLY A 321 -18.47 43.16 5.92
C GLY A 321 -18.84 42.87 4.48
N ALA A 322 -19.35 43.88 3.76
CA ALA A 322 -19.64 43.74 2.33
C ALA A 322 -18.34 43.44 1.54
N GLY A 323 -18.43 42.50 0.61
CA GLY A 323 -17.26 41.99 -0.11
C GLY A 323 -17.56 41.67 -1.57
N LYS A 324 -16.53 41.20 -2.30
CA LYS A 324 -16.63 40.81 -3.71
C LYS A 324 -16.07 39.42 -3.96
N CYS A 325 -16.70 38.67 -4.85
CA CYS A 325 -16.23 37.38 -5.33
C CYS A 325 -16.03 37.43 -6.85
N TYR A 326 -14.81 37.16 -7.28
CA TYR A 326 -14.42 37.08 -8.69
C TYR A 326 -14.37 35.60 -9.11
N ARG A 327 -15.33 35.16 -9.90
CA ARG A 327 -15.42 33.82 -10.46
C ARG A 327 -14.73 33.82 -11.82
N LEU A 328 -13.67 33.03 -11.97
CA LEU A 328 -12.88 33.00 -13.21
C LEU A 328 -13.48 32.07 -14.29
N TYR A 329 -14.81 32.07 -14.37
CA TYR A 329 -15.64 31.27 -15.25
C TYR A 329 -16.92 32.04 -15.57
N SER A 330 -17.64 31.64 -16.62
CA SER A 330 -18.85 32.35 -17.03
C SER A 330 -20.05 32.00 -16.15
N GLU A 331 -21.08 32.84 -16.18
CA GLU A 331 -22.37 32.52 -15.53
C GLU A 331 -23.07 31.31 -16.16
N ALA A 332 -22.85 31.08 -17.46
CA ALA A 332 -23.32 29.89 -18.14
C ALA A 332 -22.64 28.63 -17.59
N ASP A 333 -21.32 28.67 -17.37
CA ASP A 333 -20.58 27.55 -16.76
C ASP A 333 -21.10 27.26 -15.35
N PHE A 334 -21.31 28.31 -14.54
CA PHE A 334 -21.90 28.18 -13.19
C PHE A 334 -23.26 27.47 -13.23
N SER A 335 -24.11 27.82 -14.20
CA SER A 335 -25.44 27.23 -14.35
C SER A 335 -25.39 25.76 -14.79
N MET A 336 -24.32 25.33 -15.45
CA MET A 336 -24.09 23.93 -15.85
C MET A 336 -23.47 23.06 -14.74
N MET A 337 -22.97 23.66 -13.66
CA MET A 337 -22.42 22.91 -12.52
C MET A 337 -23.53 22.16 -11.78
N ASP A 338 -23.17 21.01 -11.19
CA ASP A 338 -24.06 20.28 -10.30
C ASP A 338 -24.50 21.16 -9.11
N VAL A 339 -25.78 21.07 -8.72
CA VAL A 339 -26.33 21.92 -7.65
C VAL A 339 -25.67 21.63 -6.30
N HIS A 340 -25.45 20.34 -6.00
CA HIS A 340 -24.89 19.85 -4.74
C HIS A 340 -23.66 18.99 -4.98
N GLN A 341 -22.75 18.96 -4.01
CA GLN A 341 -21.59 18.09 -4.07
C GLN A 341 -22.00 16.61 -3.96
N GLU A 342 -21.42 15.75 -4.80
CA GLU A 342 -21.57 14.31 -4.68
C GLU A 342 -20.94 13.80 -3.37
N PRO A 343 -21.65 12.98 -2.56
CA PRO A 343 -21.18 12.51 -1.26
C PRO A 343 -19.94 11.62 -1.38
N GLU A 344 -19.07 11.65 -0.37
CA GLU A 344 -17.78 10.95 -0.39
C GLU A 344 -17.95 9.43 -0.58
N ILE A 345 -18.99 8.84 0.01
CA ILE A 345 -19.29 7.41 -0.10
C ILE A 345 -19.45 6.93 -1.55
N ARG A 346 -19.86 7.79 -2.49
CA ARG A 346 -19.95 7.44 -3.92
C ARG A 346 -18.62 7.58 -4.67
N LYS A 347 -17.64 8.25 -4.07
CA LYS A 347 -16.38 8.64 -4.70
C LYS A 347 -15.18 7.82 -4.23
N VAL A 348 -15.22 7.18 -3.06
CA VAL A 348 -14.02 6.57 -2.45
C VAL A 348 -14.03 5.04 -2.47
N HIS A 349 -12.87 4.43 -2.23
CA HIS A 349 -12.77 2.99 -1.98
C HIS A 349 -13.50 2.63 -0.68
N LEU A 350 -14.40 1.65 -0.75
CA LEU A 350 -15.32 1.32 0.33
C LEU A 350 -14.79 0.29 1.34
N GLY A 351 -13.51 -0.09 1.30
CA GLY A 351 -12.95 -1.14 2.15
C GLY A 351 -13.17 -0.89 3.64
N THR A 352 -12.79 0.29 4.14
CA THR A 352 -13.03 0.67 5.54
C THR A 352 -14.52 0.80 5.85
N ALA A 353 -15.32 1.33 4.93
CA ALA A 353 -16.76 1.48 5.10
C ALA A 353 -17.47 0.13 5.26
N VAL A 354 -17.19 -0.81 4.35
CA VAL A 354 -17.75 -2.16 4.37
C VAL A 354 -17.34 -2.90 5.63
N LEU A 355 -16.06 -2.85 6.04
CA LEU A 355 -15.64 -3.44 7.31
C LEU A 355 -16.45 -2.91 8.49
N ARG A 356 -16.64 -1.58 8.54
CA ARG A 356 -17.43 -0.96 9.60
C ARG A 356 -18.88 -1.41 9.55
N ILE A 357 -19.53 -1.36 8.39
CA ILE A 357 -20.91 -1.82 8.21
C ILE A 357 -21.10 -3.27 8.68
N LEU A 358 -20.18 -4.17 8.31
CA LEU A 358 -20.22 -5.57 8.75
C LEU A 358 -20.04 -5.69 10.27
N ALA A 359 -19.19 -4.85 10.88
CA ALA A 359 -19.01 -4.82 12.33
C ALA A 359 -20.26 -4.39 13.10
N LEU A 360 -21.16 -3.63 12.45
CA LEU A 360 -22.46 -3.26 13.03
C LEU A 360 -23.49 -4.39 13.04
N GLY A 361 -23.11 -5.58 12.57
CA GLY A 361 -23.97 -6.75 12.47
C GLY A 361 -24.81 -6.81 11.19
N VAL A 362 -24.56 -5.92 10.23
CA VAL A 362 -25.21 -5.98 8.92
C VAL A 362 -24.55 -7.08 8.09
N LYS A 363 -25.31 -8.13 7.78
CA LYS A 363 -24.79 -9.34 7.13
C LYS A 363 -24.45 -9.16 5.64
N ASP A 364 -25.00 -8.13 5.02
CA ASP A 364 -24.77 -7.76 3.62
C ASP A 364 -24.75 -6.23 3.49
N ALA A 365 -23.59 -5.68 3.16
CA ALA A 365 -23.41 -4.23 3.05
C ALA A 365 -24.32 -3.58 2.00
N ARG A 366 -24.84 -4.34 1.02
CA ARG A 366 -25.80 -3.83 0.03
C ARG A 366 -27.19 -3.55 0.62
N LYS A 367 -27.52 -4.18 1.74
CA LYS A 367 -28.78 -3.99 2.47
C LYS A 367 -28.68 -2.90 3.54
N PHE A 368 -27.53 -2.24 3.64
CA PHE A 368 -27.35 -1.13 4.56
C PHE A 368 -28.19 0.07 4.11
N GLU A 369 -28.79 0.76 5.07
CA GLU A 369 -29.66 1.90 4.82
C GLU A 369 -28.82 3.17 4.65
N PHE A 370 -28.22 3.35 3.48
CA PHE A 370 -27.44 4.54 3.16
C PHE A 370 -28.33 5.77 2.98
N VAL A 371 -27.83 6.96 3.32
CA VAL A 371 -28.42 8.23 2.87
C VAL A 371 -28.35 8.30 1.35
N ASP A 372 -27.15 8.04 0.81
CA ASP A 372 -26.91 7.91 -0.63
C ASP A 372 -26.15 6.60 -0.88
N ALA A 373 -26.82 5.61 -1.48
CA ALA A 373 -26.18 4.34 -1.77
C ALA A 373 -25.05 4.50 -2.81
N PRO A 374 -23.88 3.87 -2.59
CA PRO A 374 -22.83 3.81 -3.59
C PRO A 374 -23.13 2.78 -4.68
N ASN A 375 -22.31 2.78 -5.75
CA ASN A 375 -22.44 1.80 -6.82
C ASN A 375 -22.33 0.36 -6.25
N PRO A 376 -23.30 -0.54 -6.52
CA PRO A 376 -23.26 -1.93 -6.06
C PRO A 376 -21.98 -2.70 -6.46
N GLU A 377 -21.39 -2.35 -7.61
CA GLU A 377 -20.11 -2.90 -8.06
C GLU A 377 -18.96 -2.49 -7.13
N ALA A 378 -18.95 -1.23 -6.67
CA ALA A 378 -17.96 -0.73 -5.71
C ALA A 378 -18.05 -1.47 -4.36
N ILE A 379 -19.27 -1.74 -3.87
CA ILE A 379 -19.49 -2.54 -2.66
C ILE A 379 -18.97 -3.96 -2.87
N SER A 380 -19.33 -4.60 -3.98
CA SER A 380 -18.94 -5.98 -4.30
C SER A 380 -17.42 -6.12 -4.41
N MET A 381 -16.76 -5.15 -5.05
CA MET A 381 -15.31 -5.09 -5.15
C MET A 381 -14.65 -4.89 -3.78
N ALA A 382 -15.19 -4.03 -2.92
CA ALA A 382 -14.68 -3.82 -1.57
C ALA A 382 -14.81 -5.11 -0.73
N VAL A 383 -15.95 -5.81 -0.79
CA VAL A 383 -16.13 -7.11 -0.11
C VAL A 383 -15.11 -8.14 -0.61
N LYS A 384 -14.96 -8.30 -1.92
CA LYS A 384 -13.98 -9.23 -2.53
C LYS A 384 -12.55 -8.92 -2.08
N ASN A 385 -12.16 -7.65 -2.03
CA ASN A 385 -10.85 -7.23 -1.55
C ASN A 385 -10.65 -7.60 -0.06
N LEU A 386 -11.68 -7.41 0.78
CA LEU A 386 -11.62 -7.76 2.19
C LEU A 386 -11.57 -9.28 2.43
N GLU A 387 -12.24 -10.07 1.60
CA GLU A 387 -12.11 -11.53 1.62
C GLU A 387 -10.69 -11.98 1.24
N GLN A 388 -10.09 -11.37 0.21
CA GLN A 388 -8.70 -11.64 -0.19
C GLN A 388 -7.69 -11.28 0.91
N LEU A 389 -7.94 -10.21 1.67
CA LEU A 389 -7.14 -9.84 2.84
C LEU A 389 -7.34 -10.77 4.04
N GLY A 390 -8.31 -11.69 3.96
CA GLY A 390 -8.70 -12.57 5.06
C GLY A 390 -9.44 -11.84 6.19
N ALA A 391 -9.95 -10.64 5.95
CA ALA A 391 -10.69 -9.83 6.91
C ALA A 391 -12.17 -10.22 7.02
N VAL A 392 -12.73 -10.75 5.92
CA VAL A 392 -14.12 -11.19 5.81
C VAL A 392 -14.17 -12.64 5.31
N LYS A 393 -15.16 -13.40 5.75
CA LYS A 393 -15.47 -14.73 5.22
C LYS A 393 -16.93 -14.79 4.81
N HIS A 394 -17.21 -15.40 3.66
CA HIS A 394 -18.56 -15.72 3.24
C HIS A 394 -19.01 -17.08 3.80
N ARG A 395 -20.14 -17.10 4.52
CA ARG A 395 -20.80 -18.30 5.06
C ARG A 395 -22.31 -18.20 4.84
N LEU A 396 -22.93 -19.21 4.24
CA LEU A 396 -24.40 -19.35 4.11
C LEU A 396 -25.11 -18.03 3.69
N ASN A 397 -24.61 -17.37 2.63
CA ASN A 397 -25.11 -16.08 2.11
C ASN A 397 -24.99 -14.88 3.04
N CYS A 398 -24.10 -14.95 4.04
CA CYS A 398 -23.79 -13.86 4.97
C CYS A 398 -22.27 -13.61 4.97
N PHE A 399 -21.89 -12.35 5.13
CA PHE A 399 -20.49 -11.98 5.36
C PHE A 399 -20.22 -11.83 6.85
N GLU A 400 -19.23 -12.55 7.35
CA GLU A 400 -18.80 -12.50 8.75
C GLU A 400 -17.37 -11.96 8.85
N LEU A 401 -17.12 -11.13 9.86
CA LEU A 401 -15.78 -10.64 10.17
C LEU A 401 -14.92 -11.76 10.78
N THR A 402 -13.69 -11.89 10.28
CA THR A 402 -12.66 -12.70 10.92
C THR A 402 -12.04 -11.94 12.10
N ASP A 403 -11.14 -12.59 12.84
CA ASP A 403 -10.40 -11.91 13.91
C ASP A 403 -9.48 -10.82 13.34
N THR A 404 -8.87 -11.05 12.17
CA THR A 404 -8.18 -10.01 11.41
C THR A 404 -9.14 -8.86 11.07
N GLY A 405 -10.34 -9.15 10.58
CA GLY A 405 -11.35 -8.13 10.29
C GLY A 405 -11.74 -7.30 11.51
N ARG A 406 -11.92 -7.94 12.68
CA ARG A 406 -12.20 -7.26 13.95
C ARG A 406 -11.04 -6.34 14.37
N TYR A 407 -9.80 -6.76 14.21
CA TYR A 407 -8.64 -5.89 14.48
C TYR A 407 -8.58 -4.70 13.52
N LEU A 408 -8.82 -4.91 12.21
CA LEU A 408 -8.84 -3.83 11.23
C LEU A 408 -9.92 -2.78 11.51
N VAL A 409 -11.11 -3.22 11.97
CA VAL A 409 -12.19 -2.32 12.38
C VAL A 409 -11.74 -1.42 13.54
N LYS A 410 -11.14 -2.01 14.58
CA LYS A 410 -10.63 -1.25 15.74
C LYS A 410 -9.54 -0.26 15.38
N LEU A 411 -8.64 -0.64 14.46
CA LEU A 411 -7.58 0.23 13.97
C LEU A 411 -8.14 1.43 13.18
N GLY A 412 -9.25 1.25 12.46
CA GLY A 412 -9.92 2.33 11.74
C GLY A 412 -9.15 2.93 10.57
N ILE A 413 -8.10 2.27 10.09
CA ILE A 413 -7.27 2.69 8.95
C ILE A 413 -7.63 1.93 7.67
N GLU A 414 -6.92 2.23 6.57
CA GLU A 414 -7.06 1.50 5.31
C GLU A 414 -6.72 0.00 5.52
N PRO A 415 -7.58 -0.94 5.05
CA PRO A 415 -7.44 -2.36 5.37
C PRO A 415 -6.11 -3.00 4.98
N ARG A 416 -5.51 -2.61 3.84
CA ARG A 416 -4.23 -3.17 3.39
C ARG A 416 -3.09 -2.68 4.28
N LEU A 417 -3.06 -1.41 4.67
CA LEU A 417 -2.09 -0.87 5.63
C LEU A 417 -2.21 -1.55 6.99
N GLY A 418 -3.44 -1.75 7.48
CA GLY A 418 -3.67 -2.50 8.70
C GLY A 418 -3.23 -3.96 8.59
N LYS A 419 -3.46 -4.61 7.45
CA LYS A 419 -3.03 -5.99 7.21
C LYS A 419 -1.50 -6.12 7.19
N ILE A 420 -0.79 -5.20 6.54
CA ILE A 420 0.68 -5.13 6.56
C ILE A 420 1.19 -5.02 8.00
N MET A 421 0.59 -4.13 8.78
CA MET A 421 0.99 -3.89 10.16
C MET A 421 0.78 -5.14 11.03
N LEU A 422 -0.40 -5.77 10.95
CA LEU A 422 -0.71 -6.99 11.71
C LEU A 422 0.19 -8.17 11.31
N ASP A 423 0.39 -8.41 10.02
CA ASP A 423 1.24 -9.52 9.55
C ASP A 423 2.73 -9.30 9.92
N CYS A 424 3.18 -8.04 9.98
CA CYS A 424 4.49 -7.69 10.52
C CYS A 424 4.63 -8.06 12.00
N PHE A 425 3.54 -8.00 12.78
CA PHE A 425 3.59 -8.34 14.20
C PHE A 425 3.80 -9.84 14.42
N ASP A 426 3.24 -10.67 13.55
CA ASP A 426 3.37 -12.13 13.59
C ASP A 426 4.82 -12.61 13.35
N VAL A 427 5.59 -11.87 12.57
CA VAL A 427 7.03 -12.14 12.33
C VAL A 427 7.97 -11.34 13.27
N GLY A 428 7.40 -10.58 14.21
CA GLY A 428 8.15 -9.79 15.19
C GLY A 428 8.72 -8.46 14.66
N LEU A 429 8.32 -8.00 13.48
CA LEU A 429 8.71 -6.74 12.84
C LEU A 429 7.75 -5.59 13.20
N ARG A 430 7.51 -5.40 14.51
CA ARG A 430 6.46 -4.49 14.99
C ARG A 430 6.71 -3.03 14.62
N LYS A 431 7.90 -2.49 14.90
CA LYS A 431 8.23 -1.10 14.59
C LYS A 431 8.19 -0.86 13.08
N GLU A 432 8.77 -1.77 12.30
CA GLU A 432 8.78 -1.71 10.84
C GLU A 432 7.37 -1.70 10.25
N GLY A 433 6.46 -2.53 10.76
CA GLY A 433 5.08 -2.58 10.29
C GLY A 433 4.33 -1.26 10.49
N VAL A 434 4.46 -0.66 11.68
CA VAL A 434 3.84 0.63 12.00
C VAL A 434 4.43 1.75 11.14
N VAL A 435 5.77 1.81 11.05
CA VAL A 435 6.44 2.84 10.23
C VAL A 435 6.08 2.66 8.76
N LEU A 436 6.06 1.42 8.24
CA LEU A 436 5.72 1.13 6.84
C LEU A 436 4.30 1.59 6.53
N ALA A 437 3.32 1.30 7.39
CA ALA A 437 1.95 1.78 7.24
C ALA A 437 1.89 3.32 7.22
N ALA A 438 2.59 3.99 8.14
CA ALA A 438 2.61 5.44 8.23
C ALA A 438 3.29 6.13 7.03
N VAL A 439 4.42 5.62 6.54
CA VAL A 439 5.09 6.19 5.36
C VAL A 439 4.31 5.91 4.08
N MET A 440 3.61 4.78 3.98
CA MET A 440 2.72 4.49 2.85
C MET A 440 1.56 5.50 2.81
N ALA A 441 0.92 5.76 3.95
CA ALA A 441 -0.17 6.74 4.07
C ALA A 441 0.25 8.19 3.73
N ASN A 442 1.55 8.51 3.86
CA ASN A 442 2.09 9.86 3.65
C ASN A 442 3.10 9.92 2.47
N SER A 443 3.12 8.92 1.59
CA SER A 443 4.20 8.70 0.61
C SER A 443 4.33 9.77 -0.48
N SER A 444 3.24 10.49 -0.79
CA SER A 444 3.14 11.41 -1.93
C SER A 444 4.03 12.66 -1.87
N SER A 445 4.69 12.95 -0.74
CA SER A 445 5.50 14.17 -0.58
C SER A 445 6.78 14.00 0.24
N ILE A 446 7.35 12.80 0.30
CA ILE A 446 8.61 12.58 1.06
C ILE A 446 9.82 13.19 0.35
N PHE A 447 9.95 12.98 -0.97
CA PHE A 447 11.04 13.57 -1.76
C PHE A 447 10.63 14.92 -2.35
N CYS A 448 11.45 15.95 -2.14
CA CYS A 448 11.27 17.28 -2.72
C CYS A 448 11.98 17.35 -4.07
N ARG A 449 11.24 17.66 -5.13
CA ARG A 449 11.76 17.95 -6.47
C ARG A 449 11.13 19.24 -6.97
N VAL A 450 11.60 20.36 -6.42
CA VAL A 450 11.12 21.73 -6.67
C VAL A 450 12.28 22.65 -7.02
N GLY A 451 12.00 23.82 -7.58
CA GLY A 451 13.02 24.81 -7.93
C GLY A 451 13.48 24.76 -9.39
N THR A 452 14.68 25.28 -9.65
CA THR A 452 15.30 25.30 -10.99
C THR A 452 15.66 23.89 -11.46
N ASP A 453 15.96 23.72 -12.75
CA ASP A 453 16.33 22.40 -13.27
C ASP A 453 17.64 21.87 -12.66
N GLU A 454 18.56 22.76 -12.27
CA GLU A 454 19.76 22.40 -11.50
C GLU A 454 19.40 21.86 -10.11
N GLU A 455 18.46 22.50 -9.42
CA GLU A 455 17.99 22.06 -8.10
C GLU A 455 17.24 20.73 -8.17
N LYS A 456 16.43 20.54 -9.22
CA LYS A 456 15.77 19.25 -9.50
C LYS A 456 16.80 18.16 -9.77
N HIS A 457 17.81 18.43 -10.60
CA HIS A 457 18.88 17.46 -10.89
C HIS A 457 19.66 17.10 -9.61
N LYS A 458 19.98 18.10 -8.78
CA LYS A 458 20.59 17.88 -7.46
C LYS A 458 19.71 17.01 -6.57
N ALA A 459 18.40 17.23 -6.54
CA ALA A 459 17.47 16.40 -5.78
C ALA A 459 17.43 14.95 -6.28
N ASP A 460 17.43 14.76 -7.60
CA ASP A 460 17.48 13.44 -8.24
C ASP A 460 18.76 12.68 -7.85
N LEU A 461 19.93 13.36 -7.85
CA LEU A 461 21.21 12.82 -7.37
C LEU A 461 21.19 12.40 -5.90
N GLN A 462 20.60 13.22 -5.00
CA GLN A 462 20.48 12.86 -3.58
C GLN A 462 19.56 11.67 -3.38
N LYS A 463 18.44 11.62 -4.12
CA LYS A 463 17.48 10.52 -4.04
C LYS A 463 18.11 9.17 -4.40
N VAL A 464 18.99 9.11 -5.41
CA VAL A 464 19.69 7.86 -5.80
C VAL A 464 20.44 7.24 -4.63
N ARG A 465 21.07 8.06 -3.77
CA ARG A 465 21.83 7.59 -2.59
C ARG A 465 20.95 6.99 -1.49
N LEU A 466 19.66 7.34 -1.50
CA LEU A 466 18.67 6.88 -0.53
C LEU A 466 17.85 5.71 -1.05
N CYS A 467 17.93 5.42 -2.35
CA CYS A 467 17.19 4.33 -2.98
C CYS A 467 17.59 2.98 -2.39
N HIS A 468 16.61 2.10 -2.26
CA HIS A 468 16.81 0.71 -1.93
C HIS A 468 16.57 -0.15 -3.17
N ARG A 469 17.36 -1.23 -3.29
CA ARG A 469 17.32 -2.15 -4.44
C ARG A 469 16.03 -2.96 -4.54
N ASP A 470 15.41 -3.24 -3.39
CA ASP A 470 14.16 -4.02 -3.29
C ASP A 470 12.94 -3.14 -3.58
N GLY A 471 13.14 -2.12 -4.39
CA GLY A 471 12.15 -1.14 -4.69
C GLY A 471 11.91 -0.20 -3.53
N ASP A 472 10.76 0.40 -3.63
CA ASP A 472 10.71 1.81 -3.39
C ASP A 472 9.94 2.01 -2.03
N LEU A 473 9.20 0.99 -1.55
CA LEU A 473 8.64 0.92 -0.20
C LEU A 473 9.78 0.72 0.81
N PHE A 474 10.75 -0.11 0.46
CA PHE A 474 12.00 -0.25 1.19
C PHE A 474 12.80 1.06 1.20
N THR A 475 12.82 1.81 0.08
CA THR A 475 13.39 3.17 0.04
C THR A 475 12.73 4.08 1.08
N LEU A 476 11.39 4.13 1.15
CA LEU A 476 10.68 4.98 2.11
C LEU A 476 10.95 4.57 3.56
N LEU A 477 10.96 3.25 3.84
CA LEU A 477 11.25 2.72 5.16
C LEU A 477 12.70 3.04 5.60
N ALA A 478 13.67 2.88 4.68
CA ALA A 478 15.07 3.21 4.90
C ALA A 478 15.27 4.72 5.15
N VAL A 479 14.59 5.57 4.38
CA VAL A 479 14.64 7.03 4.55
C VAL A 479 14.11 7.44 5.92
N TYR A 480 12.99 6.86 6.38
CA TYR A 480 12.47 7.15 7.71
C TYR A 480 13.42 6.72 8.82
N LYS A 481 14.00 5.51 8.71
CA LYS A 481 14.99 5.03 9.67
C LYS A 481 16.19 5.98 9.77
N LYS A 482 16.80 6.36 8.63
CA LYS A 482 17.92 7.31 8.60
C LYS A 482 17.57 8.68 9.17
N TRP A 483 16.34 9.16 8.93
CA TRP A 483 15.86 10.42 9.49
C TRP A 483 15.69 10.35 11.02
N GLU A 484 15.21 9.22 11.54
CA GLU A 484 15.05 9.00 12.98
C GLU A 484 16.40 9.00 13.71
N ASP A 485 17.42 8.36 13.11
CA ASP A 485 18.80 8.22 13.62
C ASP A 485 19.61 9.53 13.57
N GLY A 486 19.19 10.53 12.79
CA GLY A 486 19.87 11.83 12.65
C GLY A 486 19.75 12.70 13.91
N HIS A 487 20.49 12.36 14.96
CA HIS A 487 20.28 12.86 16.33
C HIS A 487 20.51 14.37 16.55
N ASP A 488 21.30 15.07 15.71
CA ASP A 488 21.72 16.45 16.03
C ASP A 488 21.03 17.57 15.22
N ASN A 489 20.47 17.30 14.03
CA ASN A 489 19.66 18.31 13.31
C ASN A 489 18.82 17.70 12.16
N ARG A 490 17.68 17.07 12.51
CA ARG A 490 16.77 16.41 11.54
C ARG A 490 16.32 17.31 10.39
N ASN A 491 16.12 18.60 10.64
CA ASN A 491 15.70 19.56 9.61
C ASN A 491 16.83 19.84 8.60
N MET A 492 18.07 20.00 9.09
CA MET A 492 19.24 20.16 8.23
C MET A 492 19.49 18.91 7.39
N TRP A 493 19.34 17.71 7.98
CA TRP A 493 19.44 16.46 7.24
C TRP A 493 18.40 16.37 6.12
N CYS A 494 17.14 16.74 6.40
CA CYS A 494 16.10 16.78 5.38
C CYS A 494 16.46 17.73 4.23
N TRP A 495 16.94 18.94 4.55
CA TRP A 495 17.34 19.92 3.55
C TRP A 495 18.50 19.43 2.68
N GLN A 496 19.53 18.83 3.29
CA GLN A 496 20.71 18.30 2.57
C GLN A 496 20.36 17.14 1.63
N ASN A 497 19.33 16.36 1.94
CA ASN A 497 18.92 15.17 1.20
C ASN A 497 17.69 15.39 0.30
N SER A 498 17.24 16.64 0.12
CA SER A 498 16.02 16.98 -0.62
C SER A 498 14.78 16.21 -0.13
N ILE A 499 14.62 16.09 1.19
CA ILE A 499 13.48 15.45 1.84
C ILE A 499 12.59 16.51 2.48
N ASN A 500 11.28 16.28 2.42
CA ASN A 500 10.29 17.16 3.04
C ASN A 500 10.22 16.92 4.56
N ALA A 501 10.86 17.81 5.33
CA ALA A 501 10.83 17.75 6.80
C ALA A 501 9.42 17.82 7.40
N LYS A 502 8.44 18.44 6.72
CA LYS A 502 7.04 18.49 7.18
C LYS A 502 6.39 17.12 7.02
N THR A 503 6.58 16.47 5.87
CA THR A 503 6.07 15.11 5.63
C THR A 503 6.67 14.11 6.62
N MET A 504 7.96 14.21 6.94
CA MET A 504 8.60 13.32 7.92
C MET A 504 8.03 13.48 9.35
N ARG A 505 7.79 14.72 9.79
CA ARG A 505 7.11 14.98 11.07
C ARG A 505 5.69 14.43 11.08
N ARG A 506 4.95 14.56 9.98
CA ARG A 506 3.61 13.99 9.84
C ARG A 506 3.63 12.45 9.88
N CYS A 507 4.63 11.80 9.30
CA CYS A 507 4.83 10.36 9.46
C CYS A 507 5.04 10.01 10.95
N GLN A 508 5.87 10.77 11.68
CA GLN A 508 6.11 10.56 13.12
C GLN A 508 4.84 10.75 13.96
N GLU A 509 4.04 11.77 13.66
CA GLU A 509 2.72 11.99 14.28
C GLU A 509 1.78 10.80 14.00
N THR A 510 1.72 10.33 12.76
CA THR A 510 0.91 9.16 12.35
C THR A 510 1.36 7.89 13.10
N ILE A 511 2.67 7.67 13.24
CA ILE A 511 3.23 6.55 14.01
C ILE A 511 2.79 6.64 15.47
N SER A 512 2.88 7.83 16.07
CA SER A 512 2.48 8.03 17.47
C SER A 512 0.97 7.79 17.66
N GLU A 513 0.13 8.25 16.72
CA GLU A 513 -1.31 7.97 16.71
C GLU A 513 -1.61 6.46 16.59
N LEU A 514 -0.91 5.75 15.69
CA LEU A 514 -1.06 4.31 15.52
C LEU A 514 -0.59 3.52 16.75
N GLU A 515 0.55 3.87 17.34
CA GLU A 515 1.07 3.24 18.56
C GLU A 515 0.09 3.43 19.74
N ASN A 516 -0.47 4.63 19.89
CA ASN A 516 -1.49 4.90 20.89
C ASN A 516 -2.76 4.07 20.63
N CYS A 517 -3.25 4.01 19.39
CA CYS A 517 -4.39 3.19 19.01
C CYS A 517 -4.14 1.70 19.33
N LEU A 518 -2.98 1.16 18.94
CA LEU A 518 -2.58 -0.21 19.22
C LEU A 518 -2.53 -0.52 20.72
N LYS A 519 -2.02 0.42 21.52
CA LYS A 519 -1.94 0.29 22.97
C LYS A 519 -3.31 0.27 23.62
N HIS A 520 -4.21 1.19 23.24
CA HIS A 520 -5.51 1.35 23.89
C HIS A 520 -6.57 0.37 23.40
N GLU A 521 -6.61 0.08 22.09
CA GLU A 521 -7.65 -0.77 21.49
C GLU A 521 -7.32 -2.26 21.49
N LEU A 522 -6.03 -2.57 21.32
CA LEU A 522 -5.54 -3.95 21.13
C LEU A 522 -4.59 -4.42 22.24
N ASN A 523 -4.25 -3.57 23.21
CA ASN A 523 -3.24 -3.86 24.24
C ASN A 523 -1.87 -4.29 23.66
N ILE A 524 -1.51 -3.77 22.48
CA ILE A 524 -0.24 -4.06 21.82
C ILE A 524 0.74 -2.93 22.07
N ILE A 525 1.87 -3.25 22.70
CA ILE A 525 3.00 -2.33 22.87
C ILE A 525 3.99 -2.55 21.72
N VAL A 526 4.30 -1.46 21.02
CA VAL A 526 5.28 -1.42 19.93
C VAL A 526 6.65 -1.09 20.52
N PRO A 527 7.71 -1.88 20.24
CA PRO A 527 9.05 -1.60 20.72
C PRO A 527 9.66 -0.40 19.99
N SER A 528 10.54 0.33 20.68
CA SER A 528 11.26 1.48 20.12
C SER A 528 12.44 1.12 19.21
N TYR A 529 12.89 -0.14 19.23
CA TYR A 529 14.06 -0.59 18.46
C TYR A 529 13.68 -1.17 17.09
N TRP A 530 14.61 -1.06 16.13
CA TRP A 530 14.51 -1.69 14.81
C TRP A 530 15.14 -3.09 14.83
N ARG A 531 14.53 -4.03 14.11
CA ARG A 531 15.11 -5.33 13.77
C ARG A 531 15.60 -5.39 12.33
N TRP A 532 14.91 -4.70 11.43
CA TRP A 532 15.30 -4.60 10.04
C TRP A 532 16.48 -3.64 9.84
N ASN A 533 17.43 -4.06 9.00
CA ASN A 533 18.59 -3.25 8.63
C ASN A 533 18.62 -3.05 7.09
N PRO A 534 18.48 -1.82 6.57
CA PRO A 534 18.54 -1.56 5.13
C PRO A 534 19.95 -1.74 4.52
N GLU A 535 21.02 -1.76 5.32
CA GLU A 535 22.40 -1.78 4.81
C GLU A 535 22.90 -3.19 4.48
N ALA A 536 22.22 -4.23 4.97
CA ALA A 536 22.59 -5.62 4.74
C ALA A 536 21.35 -6.46 4.41
N PRO A 537 21.44 -7.42 3.46
CA PRO A 537 20.36 -8.38 3.26
C PRO A 537 20.10 -9.17 4.55
N THR A 538 18.88 -9.07 5.05
CA THR A 538 18.41 -9.78 6.24
C THR A 538 17.32 -10.78 5.87
N VAL A 539 17.00 -11.70 6.79
CA VAL A 539 15.82 -12.56 6.66
C VAL A 539 14.54 -11.69 6.61
N HIS A 540 14.55 -10.55 7.30
CA HIS A 540 13.45 -9.61 7.38
C HIS A 540 13.07 -8.99 6.03
N ASP A 541 14.00 -8.86 5.08
CA ASP A 541 13.66 -8.42 3.72
C ASP A 541 12.68 -9.37 3.04
N LYS A 542 12.88 -10.69 3.23
CA LYS A 542 12.00 -11.72 2.67
C LYS A 542 10.64 -11.71 3.36
N ASP A 543 10.61 -11.50 4.67
CA ASP A 543 9.36 -11.42 5.43
C ASP A 543 8.55 -10.18 5.01
N LEU A 544 9.17 -9.00 4.93
CA LEU A 544 8.53 -7.78 4.45
C LEU A 544 8.00 -7.94 3.02
N LYS A 545 8.78 -8.55 2.11
CA LYS A 545 8.34 -8.87 0.75
C LYS A 545 7.08 -9.72 0.72
N ARG A 546 7.06 -10.80 1.52
CA ARG A 546 5.92 -11.72 1.63
C ARG A 546 4.68 -11.00 2.17
N ILE A 547 4.85 -10.16 3.18
CA ILE A 547 3.77 -9.40 3.83
C ILE A 547 3.19 -8.32 2.91
N ILE A 548 4.05 -7.59 2.20
CA ILE A 548 3.62 -6.60 1.22
C ILE A 548 2.83 -7.30 0.11
N LEU A 549 3.31 -8.43 -0.39
CA LEU A 549 2.61 -9.22 -1.41
C LEU A 549 1.26 -9.75 -0.90
N SER A 550 1.19 -10.32 0.32
CA SER A 550 -0.07 -10.85 0.87
C SER A 550 -1.13 -9.76 1.05
N SER A 551 -0.71 -8.54 1.36
CA SER A 551 -1.60 -7.40 1.59
C SER A 551 -1.99 -6.65 0.32
N LEU A 552 -1.23 -6.81 -0.77
CA LEU A 552 -1.40 -6.10 -2.04
C LEU A 552 -1.54 -7.08 -3.22
N THR A 553 -2.13 -8.25 -3.00
CA THR A 553 -2.29 -9.30 -4.03
C THR A 553 -3.00 -8.82 -5.29
N GLY A 554 -4.00 -7.95 -5.15
CA GLY A 554 -4.72 -7.32 -6.27
C GLY A 554 -3.90 -6.29 -7.05
N ASN A 555 -2.74 -5.88 -6.54
CA ASN A 555 -1.85 -4.90 -7.14
C ASN A 555 -0.55 -5.54 -7.65
N LEU A 556 -0.70 -6.67 -8.34
CA LEU A 556 0.40 -7.38 -8.99
C LEU A 556 0.47 -6.99 -10.48
N ALA A 557 1.65 -6.67 -10.98
CA ALA A 557 1.88 -6.47 -12.42
C ALA A 557 3.10 -7.26 -12.92
N MET A 558 3.07 -7.66 -14.19
CA MET A 558 4.09 -8.48 -14.84
C MET A 558 4.75 -7.71 -15.98
N PHE A 559 6.07 -7.75 -16.09
CA PHE A 559 6.81 -7.09 -17.16
C PHE A 559 6.55 -7.78 -18.50
N LEU A 560 6.20 -7.02 -19.54
CA LEU A 560 5.89 -7.55 -20.87
C LEU A 560 7.14 -7.78 -21.74
N GLY A 561 8.34 -7.75 -21.15
CA GLY A 561 9.60 -8.05 -21.83
C GLY A 561 10.20 -6.88 -22.63
N HIS A 562 9.52 -5.74 -22.76
CA HIS A 562 10.06 -4.57 -23.46
C HIS A 562 9.61 -3.24 -22.83
N GLU A 563 10.51 -2.25 -22.77
CA GLU A 563 10.26 -0.95 -22.13
C GLU A 563 9.09 -0.17 -22.73
N ARG A 564 8.87 -0.25 -24.06
CA ARG A 564 7.70 0.38 -24.69
C ARG A 564 6.37 -0.15 -24.17
N PHE A 565 6.31 -1.44 -23.84
CA PHE A 565 5.09 -2.09 -23.37
C PHE A 565 5.01 -2.10 -21.84
N GLY A 566 6.11 -1.89 -21.12
CA GLY A 566 6.07 -1.77 -19.67
C GLY A 566 5.56 -3.05 -18.98
N TYR A 567 4.59 -2.88 -18.09
CA TYR A 567 4.05 -3.92 -17.22
C TYR A 567 2.55 -4.07 -17.42
N GLN A 568 2.04 -5.29 -17.31
CA GLN A 568 0.62 -5.60 -17.33
C GLN A 568 0.12 -5.90 -15.92
N VAL A 569 -0.88 -5.17 -15.45
CA VAL A 569 -1.56 -5.42 -14.18
C VAL A 569 -2.41 -6.68 -14.32
N ILE A 570 -2.21 -7.66 -13.43
CA ILE A 570 -2.88 -8.97 -13.54
C ILE A 570 -4.38 -8.89 -13.30
N SER A 571 -4.81 -8.05 -12.34
CA SER A 571 -6.21 -7.94 -11.96
C SER A 571 -7.07 -7.27 -13.04
N THR A 572 -6.50 -6.38 -13.86
CA THR A 572 -7.23 -5.58 -14.86
C THR A 572 -6.80 -5.83 -16.30
N GLY A 573 -5.67 -6.50 -16.53
CA GLY A 573 -5.05 -6.65 -17.85
C GLY A 573 -4.43 -5.36 -18.42
N GLN A 574 -4.47 -4.26 -17.65
CA GLN A 574 -4.06 -2.94 -18.09
C GLN A 574 -2.54 -2.81 -18.19
N VAL A 575 -2.06 -2.19 -19.26
CA VAL A 575 -0.64 -2.00 -19.55
C VAL A 575 -0.16 -0.63 -19.09
N VAL A 576 0.94 -0.58 -18.35
CA VAL A 576 1.40 0.57 -17.57
C VAL A 576 2.93 0.56 -17.40
N ASN A 577 3.59 1.72 -17.45
CA ASN A 577 5.05 1.82 -17.34
C ASN A 577 5.50 2.12 -15.90
N LEU A 578 6.73 1.80 -15.49
CA LEU A 578 7.21 2.30 -14.20
C LEU A 578 7.34 3.82 -14.22
N HIS A 579 6.95 4.48 -13.13
CA HIS A 579 7.15 5.92 -12.99
C HIS A 579 8.65 6.24 -13.01
N PRO A 580 9.10 7.29 -13.72
CA PRO A 580 10.51 7.65 -13.84
C PRO A 580 11.23 7.82 -12.49
N SER A 581 10.47 8.16 -11.44
CA SER A 581 11.01 8.32 -10.09
C SER A 581 11.25 7.00 -9.33
N SER A 582 10.94 5.84 -9.90
CA SER A 582 11.06 4.54 -9.24
C SER A 582 12.51 4.22 -8.92
N SER A 583 12.80 3.74 -7.70
CA SER A 583 14.17 3.37 -7.32
C SER A 583 14.76 2.26 -8.20
N LEU A 584 13.92 1.45 -8.82
CA LEU A 584 14.35 0.31 -9.63
C LEU A 584 14.94 0.73 -10.98
N LEU A 585 14.39 1.80 -11.56
CA LEU A 585 14.94 2.38 -12.79
C LEU A 585 16.34 2.95 -12.53
N ASN A 586 16.58 3.52 -11.33
CA ASN A 586 17.92 4.01 -10.95
C ASN A 586 18.96 2.89 -10.87
N TYR A 587 18.56 1.67 -10.54
CA TYR A 587 19.45 0.50 -10.53
C TYR A 587 19.49 -0.25 -11.88
N GLY A 588 18.73 0.20 -12.90
CA GLY A 588 18.58 -0.51 -14.16
C GLY A 588 17.88 -1.87 -14.01
N ILE A 589 17.18 -2.10 -12.90
CA ILE A 589 16.52 -3.36 -12.59
C ILE A 589 15.10 -3.31 -13.14
N LYS A 590 14.73 -4.31 -13.94
CA LYS A 590 13.36 -4.53 -14.44
C LYS A 590 12.90 -5.92 -13.99
N PRO A 591 12.37 -6.04 -12.78
CA PRO A 591 11.93 -7.33 -12.30
C PRO A 591 10.71 -7.80 -13.10
N GLU A 592 10.59 -9.10 -13.31
CA GLU A 592 9.44 -9.69 -13.99
C GLU A 592 8.12 -9.38 -13.28
N TRP A 593 8.11 -9.35 -11.95
CA TRP A 593 6.89 -9.22 -11.13
C TRP A 593 6.96 -8.07 -10.15
N VAL A 594 5.88 -7.29 -10.09
CA VAL A 594 5.78 -6.09 -9.28
C VAL A 594 4.57 -6.01 -8.41
N VAL A 595 4.78 -5.53 -7.19
CA VAL A 595 3.69 -5.13 -6.30
C VAL A 595 3.67 -3.62 -6.23
N PHE A 596 2.61 -3.02 -6.75
CA PHE A 596 2.43 -1.57 -6.74
C PHE A 596 1.45 -1.11 -5.67
N THR A 597 1.59 0.12 -5.17
CA THR A 597 0.63 0.67 -4.20
C THR A 597 -0.55 1.33 -4.88
N GLU A 598 -0.28 2.15 -5.89
CA GLU A 598 -1.26 2.98 -6.60
C GLU A 598 -0.84 3.11 -8.07
N ILE A 599 -1.80 3.36 -8.96
CA ILE A 599 -1.54 3.72 -10.35
C ILE A 599 -1.83 5.21 -10.51
N LEU A 600 -0.81 5.98 -10.90
CA LEU A 600 -0.97 7.41 -11.12
C LEU A 600 -1.38 7.66 -12.58
N SER A 601 -2.54 8.29 -12.75
CA SER A 601 -3.02 8.73 -14.07
C SER A 601 -2.76 10.23 -14.26
N VAL A 602 -1.56 10.56 -14.74
CA VAL A 602 -1.29 11.82 -15.48
C VAL A 602 -1.31 11.41 -16.98
N PRO A 603 -1.08 12.20 -18.05
CA PRO A 603 -1.50 11.80 -19.41
C PRO A 603 -0.93 10.46 -19.93
N ASN A 604 0.10 9.91 -19.27
CA ASN A 604 0.49 8.50 -19.34
C ASN A 604 0.34 7.81 -17.96
N GLN A 605 -0.02 6.52 -17.95
CA GLN A 605 -0.23 5.74 -16.74
C GLN A 605 1.07 5.09 -16.23
N TYR A 606 1.36 5.27 -14.94
CA TYR A 606 2.60 4.77 -14.34
C TYR A 606 2.39 3.88 -13.09
N LEU A 607 3.09 2.74 -13.03
CA LEU A 607 3.28 1.89 -11.86
C LEU A 607 4.43 2.37 -10.97
N ILE A 608 4.30 2.16 -9.68
CA ILE A 608 5.33 2.48 -8.69
C ILE A 608 5.62 1.17 -7.91
N LYS A 609 6.91 0.72 -7.92
CA LYS A 609 7.62 -0.25 -7.02
C LYS A 609 7.49 -1.78 -7.32
N VAL A 610 8.59 -2.57 -7.19
CA VAL A 610 8.79 -3.95 -7.74
C VAL A 610 9.92 -4.78 -7.04
N ILE A 611 9.88 -6.15 -6.96
CA ILE A 611 10.94 -7.10 -6.46
C ILE A 611 11.04 -8.47 -7.26
N SER A 612 12.24 -9.12 -7.41
CA SER A 612 12.58 -10.33 -8.27
C SER A 612 13.00 -11.69 -7.58
N GLY A 613 13.11 -12.82 -8.35
CA GLY A 613 14.02 -13.98 -8.05
C GLY A 613 13.76 -15.44 -8.56
N LEU A 614 14.16 -15.81 -9.79
CA LEU A 614 14.41 -17.22 -10.21
C LEU A 614 15.93 -17.47 -10.35
N GLY A 615 16.46 -18.64 -9.95
CA GLY A 615 17.90 -18.84 -9.67
C GLY A 615 18.77 -19.43 -10.79
N THR A 616 20.04 -19.00 -10.88
CA THR A 616 21.06 -19.29 -11.92
C THR A 616 21.42 -20.76 -12.17
N ASN A 617 21.21 -21.64 -11.19
CA ASN A 617 21.62 -23.05 -11.32
C ASN A 617 20.64 -23.88 -12.18
N LEU A 618 19.37 -23.48 -12.25
CA LEU A 618 18.34 -24.15 -13.06
C LEU A 618 18.65 -24.08 -14.55
N LEU A 619 19.09 -22.91 -14.99
CA LEU A 619 19.30 -22.61 -16.41
C LEU A 619 20.57 -23.25 -16.95
N ARG A 620 21.60 -23.40 -16.12
CA ARG A 620 22.82 -24.12 -16.51
C ARG A 620 22.54 -25.59 -16.79
N ARG A 621 21.59 -26.19 -16.07
CA ARG A 621 21.17 -27.58 -16.28
C ARG A 621 20.32 -27.72 -17.53
N PHE A 622 19.38 -26.80 -17.72
CA PHE A 622 18.54 -26.72 -18.92
C PHE A 622 19.34 -26.56 -20.23
N CYS A 623 20.43 -25.78 -20.25
CA CYS A 623 21.33 -25.71 -21.41
C CYS A 623 22.05 -27.03 -21.73
N GLY A 624 22.40 -27.82 -20.71
CA GLY A 624 23.34 -28.92 -20.82
C GLY A 624 24.79 -28.48 -21.10
N LYS A 625 25.74 -29.43 -21.19
CA LYS A 625 27.14 -29.13 -21.53
C LYS A 625 27.22 -28.60 -22.97
N TYR A 626 27.83 -27.43 -23.14
CA TYR A 626 28.00 -26.75 -24.44
C TYR A 626 26.68 -26.48 -25.21
N GLY A 627 25.53 -26.41 -24.54
CA GLY A 627 24.23 -26.11 -25.16
C GLY A 627 23.54 -27.31 -25.84
N GLN A 628 24.06 -28.53 -25.68
CA GLN A 628 23.56 -29.70 -26.40
C GLN A 628 22.12 -30.09 -26.05
N ASN A 629 21.68 -29.92 -24.80
CA ASN A 629 20.31 -30.27 -24.40
C ASN A 629 19.29 -29.28 -24.98
N GLN A 630 19.63 -27.99 -24.97
CA GLN A 630 18.84 -26.94 -25.60
C GLN A 630 18.70 -27.19 -27.11
N GLN A 631 19.80 -27.51 -27.80
CA GLN A 631 19.78 -27.79 -29.25
C GLN A 631 18.91 -29.01 -29.60
N LYS A 632 18.96 -30.09 -28.79
CA LYS A 632 18.11 -31.28 -28.97
C LYS A 632 16.61 -30.99 -28.77
N ILE A 633 16.27 -30.13 -27.82
CA ILE A 633 14.87 -29.73 -27.58
C ILE A 633 14.38 -28.87 -28.74
N VAL A 634 15.20 -27.93 -29.20
CA VAL A 634 14.87 -27.07 -30.35
C VAL A 634 14.73 -27.90 -31.63
N SER A 635 15.60 -28.87 -31.90
CA SER A 635 15.50 -29.72 -33.10
C SER A 635 14.22 -30.55 -33.10
N ARG A 636 13.84 -31.15 -31.95
CA ARG A 636 12.56 -31.88 -31.82
C ARG A 636 11.36 -30.95 -32.01
N LEU A 637 11.39 -29.75 -31.43
CA LEU A 637 10.29 -28.79 -31.59
C LEU A 637 10.13 -28.30 -33.03
N LYS A 638 11.22 -28.14 -33.78
CA LYS A 638 11.18 -27.80 -35.21
C LYS A 638 10.53 -28.93 -36.03
N GLU A 639 10.86 -30.18 -35.73
CA GLU A 639 10.28 -31.36 -36.39
C GLU A 639 8.79 -31.53 -36.03
N ASP A 640 8.44 -31.45 -34.74
CA ASP A 640 7.08 -31.64 -34.23
C ASP A 640 6.11 -30.54 -34.70
N CYS A 641 6.58 -29.29 -34.77
CA CYS A 641 5.76 -28.15 -35.22
C CYS A 641 5.89 -27.85 -36.72
N ARG A 642 6.77 -28.55 -37.45
CA ARG A 642 7.15 -28.26 -38.85
C ARG A 642 7.44 -26.78 -39.10
N ASP A 643 8.15 -26.14 -38.17
CA ASP A 643 8.48 -24.71 -38.24
C ASP A 643 9.96 -24.47 -37.91
N ASP A 644 10.76 -24.27 -38.95
CA ASP A 644 12.22 -24.08 -38.83
C ASP A 644 12.63 -22.79 -38.14
N ARG A 645 11.69 -21.87 -37.89
CA ARG A 645 11.93 -20.58 -37.24
C ARG A 645 11.92 -20.65 -35.71
N ILE A 646 11.62 -21.82 -35.12
CA ILE A 646 11.59 -21.96 -33.66
C ILE A 646 13.01 -21.84 -33.09
N THR A 647 13.25 -20.89 -32.19
CA THR A 647 14.50 -20.78 -31.44
C THR A 647 14.23 -20.64 -29.95
N VAL A 648 15.14 -21.17 -29.14
CA VAL A 648 15.12 -21.06 -27.68
C VAL A 648 16.46 -20.48 -27.28
N GLU A 649 16.47 -19.35 -26.57
CA GLU A 649 17.68 -18.67 -26.10
C GLU A 649 17.68 -18.61 -24.57
N ILE A 650 18.84 -18.68 -23.93
CA ILE A 650 18.95 -18.74 -22.47
C ILE A 650 19.82 -17.60 -21.98
N ASN A 651 19.25 -16.77 -21.12
CA ASN A 651 19.93 -15.63 -20.54
C ASN A 651 20.35 -15.92 -19.11
N PHE A 652 21.64 -16.26 -18.95
CA PHE A 652 22.25 -16.56 -17.66
C PHE A 652 22.43 -15.36 -16.73
N GLN A 653 22.42 -14.13 -17.26
CA GLN A 653 22.58 -12.92 -16.45
C GLN A 653 21.26 -12.55 -15.74
N ASN A 654 20.14 -12.77 -16.43
CA ASN A 654 18.80 -12.40 -15.95
C ASN A 654 18.00 -13.58 -15.39
N ASN A 655 18.52 -14.79 -15.55
CA ASN A 655 17.86 -16.06 -15.23
C ASN A 655 16.57 -16.37 -16.03
N GLU A 656 16.62 -16.17 -17.35
CA GLU A 656 15.45 -16.32 -18.24
C GLU A 656 15.68 -17.35 -19.35
N VAL A 657 14.60 -17.93 -19.86
CA VAL A 657 14.57 -18.70 -21.12
C VAL A 657 13.64 -17.97 -22.07
N VAL A 658 14.17 -17.53 -23.21
CA VAL A 658 13.45 -16.77 -24.23
C VAL A 658 13.07 -17.71 -25.37
N LEU A 659 11.79 -17.69 -25.76
CA LEU A 659 11.23 -18.55 -26.79
C LEU A 659 10.84 -17.71 -28.01
N PHE A 660 11.22 -18.17 -29.20
CA PHE A 660 10.80 -17.60 -30.46
C PHE A 660 10.07 -18.67 -31.26
N ALA A 661 8.80 -18.42 -31.56
CA ALA A 661 7.95 -19.30 -32.36
C ALA A 661 6.84 -18.45 -33.01
N THR A 662 6.16 -19.01 -34.01
CA THR A 662 4.95 -18.38 -34.55
C THR A 662 3.77 -18.47 -33.59
N GLU A 663 2.83 -17.53 -33.69
CA GLU A 663 1.66 -17.43 -32.81
C GLU A 663 0.88 -18.75 -32.69
N GLN A 664 0.73 -19.49 -33.79
CA GLN A 664 0.03 -20.78 -33.84
C GLN A 664 0.79 -21.92 -33.10
N ASN A 665 2.12 -21.80 -32.96
CA ASN A 665 2.99 -22.82 -32.37
C ASN A 665 3.51 -22.43 -30.98
N MET A 666 3.37 -21.16 -30.56
CA MET A 666 3.93 -20.64 -29.32
C MET A 666 3.42 -21.38 -28.08
N GLU A 667 2.14 -21.70 -28.02
CA GLU A 667 1.56 -22.42 -26.88
C GLU A 667 2.13 -23.84 -26.74
N LYS A 668 2.34 -24.55 -27.86
CA LYS A 668 2.98 -25.87 -27.88
C LYS A 668 4.46 -25.81 -27.48
N VAL A 669 5.19 -24.84 -28.04
CA VAL A 669 6.62 -24.61 -27.73
C VAL A 669 6.80 -24.23 -26.26
N PHE A 670 5.94 -23.36 -25.73
CA PHE A 670 5.93 -22.96 -24.33
C PHE A 670 5.68 -24.14 -23.40
N CYS A 671 4.64 -24.94 -23.66
CA CYS A 671 4.34 -26.13 -22.85
C CYS A 671 5.49 -27.14 -22.84
N ALA A 672 6.12 -27.39 -23.98
CA ALA A 672 7.23 -28.33 -24.08
C ALA A 672 8.50 -27.84 -23.36
N VAL A 673 8.83 -26.55 -23.49
CA VAL A 673 10.00 -25.98 -22.80
C VAL A 673 9.76 -25.86 -21.30
N ASN A 674 8.57 -25.47 -20.86
CA ASN A 674 8.24 -25.47 -19.43
C ASN A 674 8.25 -26.87 -18.84
N SER A 675 7.73 -27.87 -19.54
CA SER A 675 7.81 -29.26 -19.09
C SER A 675 9.27 -29.73 -18.92
N ALA A 676 10.16 -29.33 -19.84
CA ALA A 676 11.58 -29.61 -19.74
C ALA A 676 12.25 -28.86 -18.57
N LEU A 677 11.93 -27.58 -18.36
CA LEU A 677 12.43 -26.77 -17.23
C LEU A 677 11.93 -27.29 -15.88
N GLU A 678 10.66 -27.70 -15.78
CA GLU A 678 10.09 -28.29 -14.59
C GLU A 678 10.74 -29.64 -14.26
N CYS A 679 11.03 -30.45 -15.29
CA CYS A 679 11.77 -31.69 -15.14
C CYS A 679 13.16 -31.41 -14.55
N GLU A 680 13.94 -30.50 -15.15
CA GLU A 680 15.26 -30.09 -14.62
C GLU A 680 15.16 -29.50 -13.21
N GLY A 681 14.10 -28.73 -12.93
CA GLY A 681 13.82 -28.16 -11.62
C GLY A 681 13.48 -29.20 -10.55
N LYS A 682 12.75 -30.25 -10.91
CA LYS A 682 12.51 -31.41 -10.03
C LYS A 682 13.83 -32.15 -9.75
N ILE A 683 14.64 -32.38 -10.77
CA ILE A 683 15.95 -33.04 -10.63
C ILE A 683 16.91 -32.19 -9.75
N LEU A 684 16.89 -30.86 -9.86
CA LEU A 684 17.69 -29.96 -9.02
C LEU A 684 17.24 -29.86 -7.56
N ARG A 685 15.95 -30.04 -7.30
CA ARG A 685 15.42 -30.09 -5.93
C ARG A 685 15.78 -31.40 -5.23
N ASN A 686 15.88 -32.49 -6.01
CA ASN A 686 16.14 -33.83 -5.50
C ASN A 686 17.63 -34.21 -5.52
N GLU A 687 18.49 -33.42 -6.17
CA GLU A 687 19.93 -33.68 -6.28
C GLU A 687 20.61 -33.68 -4.91
N CYS A 688 21.14 -34.85 -4.53
CA CYS A 688 21.91 -35.02 -3.31
C CYS A 688 23.40 -35.26 -3.59
N LEU A 689 24.25 -34.74 -2.70
CA LEU A 689 25.70 -34.86 -2.79
C LEU A 689 26.21 -35.96 -1.86
N GLU A 690 26.82 -36.97 -2.44
CA GLU A 690 27.53 -38.03 -1.72
C GLU A 690 28.93 -37.53 -1.32
N ARG A 691 29.25 -37.55 -0.03
CA ARG A 691 30.56 -37.11 0.48
C ARG A 691 31.08 -38.05 1.57
N ASN A 692 32.35 -38.42 1.44
CA ASN A 692 33.10 -39.10 2.48
C ASN A 692 33.34 -38.15 3.65
N LEU A 693 32.96 -38.57 4.87
CA LEU A 693 33.12 -37.77 6.07
C LEU A 693 34.56 -37.70 6.59
N PHE A 694 35.43 -38.60 6.13
CA PHE A 694 36.84 -38.63 6.48
C PHE A 694 37.72 -38.84 5.24
N PRO A 695 38.89 -38.16 5.17
CA PRO A 695 39.92 -38.48 4.19
C PRO A 695 40.65 -39.76 4.63
N GLY A 696 40.07 -40.91 4.31
CA GLY A 696 40.68 -42.25 4.48
C GLY A 696 40.93 -42.92 3.14
N ARG A 697 41.67 -44.05 3.14
CA ARG A 697 41.95 -44.83 1.92
C ARG A 697 40.65 -45.13 1.13
N PRO A 698 40.71 -45.14 -0.22
CA PRO A 698 39.55 -45.40 -1.07
C PRO A 698 38.84 -46.68 -0.61
N GLY A 699 37.55 -46.56 -0.24
CA GLY A 699 36.70 -47.70 0.14
C GLY A 699 36.44 -47.93 1.64
N SER A 700 36.87 -47.06 2.56
CA SER A 700 36.76 -47.31 4.03
C SER A 700 36.18 -46.17 4.88
N SER A 701 35.62 -45.12 4.27
CA SER A 701 35.14 -43.94 5.00
C SER A 701 33.60 -43.84 5.01
N PRO A 702 32.96 -43.53 6.16
CA PRO A 702 31.53 -43.25 6.24
C PRO A 702 31.07 -42.21 5.20
N ILE A 703 29.96 -42.50 4.54
CA ILE A 703 29.40 -41.68 3.47
C ILE A 703 28.14 -40.97 4.00
N ALA A 704 28.05 -39.67 3.74
CA ALA A 704 26.84 -38.91 3.99
C ALA A 704 26.23 -38.41 2.68
N LEU A 705 24.92 -38.58 2.55
CA LEU A 705 24.11 -38.05 1.46
C LEU A 705 23.50 -36.72 1.90
N PHE A 706 23.98 -35.64 1.31
CA PHE A 706 23.58 -34.28 1.67
C PHE A 706 22.54 -33.73 0.69
N GLY A 707 21.35 -33.39 1.20
CA GLY A 707 20.29 -32.71 0.45
C GLY A 707 20.41 -31.18 0.48
N SER A 708 19.41 -30.51 -0.10
CA SER A 708 19.37 -29.04 -0.14
C SER A 708 19.46 -28.42 1.26
N GLY A 709 20.36 -27.45 1.46
CA GLY A 709 20.54 -26.79 2.76
C GLY A 709 21.49 -27.52 3.73
N ALA A 710 22.27 -28.49 3.24
CA ALA A 710 23.17 -29.32 4.04
C ALA A 710 22.46 -30.23 5.05
N GLU A 711 21.19 -30.54 4.80
CA GLU A 711 20.45 -31.56 5.54
C GLU A 711 21.04 -32.94 5.21
N ILE A 712 21.46 -33.68 6.24
CA ILE A 712 21.90 -35.07 6.08
C ILE A 712 20.64 -35.89 5.82
N LYS A 713 20.42 -36.27 4.56
CA LYS A 713 19.29 -37.11 4.15
C LYS A 713 19.53 -38.57 4.51
N HIS A 714 20.79 -39.01 4.43
CA HIS A 714 21.21 -40.34 4.85
C HIS A 714 22.65 -40.33 5.34
N LEU A 715 22.96 -41.17 6.33
CA LEU A 715 24.30 -41.37 6.88
C LEU A 715 24.59 -42.86 6.94
N GLU A 716 25.51 -43.33 6.12
CA GLU A 716 25.85 -44.75 6.01
C GLU A 716 26.96 -45.10 7.00
N LEU A 717 26.65 -45.95 7.98
CA LEU A 717 27.56 -46.36 9.06
C LEU A 717 27.86 -47.88 9.07
N GLY A 718 27.22 -48.69 8.20
CA GLY A 718 27.50 -50.12 8.06
C GLY A 718 26.43 -50.95 7.34
N GLY A 719 26.85 -51.78 6.36
CA GLY A 719 26.13 -52.96 5.85
C GLY A 719 25.00 -52.77 4.82
N ARG A 720 24.71 -51.54 4.37
CA ARG A 720 23.67 -51.23 3.37
C ARG A 720 24.26 -50.33 2.29
N TYR A 721 23.74 -50.36 1.06
CA TYR A 721 24.28 -49.56 -0.05
C TYR A 721 23.25 -48.55 -0.59
N LEU A 722 23.69 -47.33 -0.88
CA LEU A 722 22.87 -46.33 -1.58
C LEU A 722 23.13 -46.27 -3.08
N THR A 723 24.26 -46.79 -3.54
CA THR A 723 24.72 -46.59 -4.91
C THR A 723 24.83 -47.93 -5.64
N VAL A 724 24.29 -47.97 -6.86
CA VAL A 724 24.26 -49.13 -7.73
C VAL A 724 24.92 -48.76 -9.07
N GLU A 725 25.81 -49.60 -9.55
CA GLU A 725 26.45 -49.48 -10.86
C GLU A 725 25.67 -50.22 -11.93
N VAL A 726 25.51 -49.60 -13.10
CA VAL A 726 24.79 -50.20 -14.24
C VAL A 726 25.77 -50.58 -15.34
N LEU A 727 25.71 -51.85 -15.74
CA LEU A 727 26.49 -52.47 -16.80
C LEU A 727 25.56 -52.89 -17.93
N HIS A 728 25.95 -52.60 -19.18
CA HIS A 728 25.21 -52.99 -20.37
C HIS A 728 26.15 -53.24 -21.56
N GLN A 729 25.83 -54.21 -22.42
CA GLN A 729 26.71 -54.56 -23.55
C GLN A 729 26.83 -53.41 -24.58
N ASN A 730 25.73 -52.68 -24.82
CA ASN A 730 25.67 -51.52 -25.72
C ASN A 730 25.56 -50.21 -24.93
N ALA A 731 26.36 -50.02 -23.88
CA ALA A 731 26.26 -48.86 -22.98
C ALA A 731 26.37 -47.48 -23.66
N HIS A 732 26.98 -47.40 -24.85
CA HIS A 732 27.13 -46.14 -25.59
C HIS A 732 25.86 -45.72 -26.34
N ASP A 733 25.02 -46.68 -26.72
CA ASP A 733 23.84 -46.46 -27.55
C ASP A 733 22.53 -46.42 -26.72
N ILE A 734 22.63 -46.56 -25.39
CA ILE A 734 21.50 -46.38 -24.48
C ILE A 734 21.08 -44.90 -24.44
N ASP A 735 19.79 -44.64 -24.64
CA ASP A 735 19.18 -43.35 -24.32
C ASP A 735 19.15 -43.18 -22.79
N ASP A 736 19.93 -42.21 -22.31
CA ASP A 736 20.05 -41.90 -20.90
C ASP A 736 18.69 -41.60 -20.25
N LYS A 737 17.77 -40.97 -20.98
CA LYS A 737 16.45 -40.59 -20.45
C LYS A 737 15.53 -41.79 -20.25
N GLU A 738 15.57 -42.76 -21.17
CA GLU A 738 14.75 -43.96 -21.08
C GLU A 738 15.21 -44.87 -19.93
N LEU A 739 16.54 -45.01 -19.76
CA LEU A 739 17.08 -45.79 -18.65
C LEU A 739 16.80 -45.12 -17.30
N ILE A 740 16.92 -43.80 -17.21
CA ILE A 740 16.57 -43.05 -15.98
C ILE A 740 15.08 -43.22 -15.67
N PHE A 741 14.21 -43.14 -16.67
CA PHE A 741 12.76 -43.30 -16.48
C PHE A 741 12.40 -44.72 -16.02
N LEU A 742 13.02 -45.75 -16.61
CA LEU A 742 12.86 -47.15 -16.19
C LEU A 742 13.27 -47.35 -14.72
N VAL A 743 14.42 -46.80 -14.32
CA VAL A 743 14.92 -46.87 -12.95
C VAL A 743 13.98 -46.13 -11.97
N ASP A 744 13.51 -44.94 -12.34
CA ASP A 744 12.61 -44.12 -11.50
C ASP A 744 11.19 -44.72 -11.39
N SER A 745 10.75 -45.46 -12.42
CA SER A 745 9.46 -46.19 -12.42
C SER A 745 9.39 -47.37 -11.45
N ILE A 746 10.55 -47.89 -11.03
CA ILE A 746 10.65 -49.07 -10.15
C ILE A 746 11.08 -48.66 -8.73
N GLY A 747 11.93 -47.64 -8.60
CA GLY A 747 12.38 -47.12 -7.31
C GLY A 747 12.09 -45.63 -7.17
N SER A 748 11.10 -45.27 -6.35
CA SER A 748 10.82 -43.87 -6.02
C SER A 748 11.91 -43.32 -5.09
N GLY A 749 13.01 -42.84 -5.64
CA GLY A 749 14.10 -42.39 -4.76
C GLY A 749 15.44 -42.09 -5.40
N VAL A 750 15.55 -41.94 -6.72
CA VAL A 750 16.85 -41.63 -7.34
C VAL A 750 17.32 -40.24 -6.90
N ALA A 751 18.41 -40.20 -6.12
CA ALA A 751 19.00 -39.00 -5.54
C ALA A 751 20.05 -38.36 -6.46
N ASN A 752 20.78 -39.17 -7.22
CA ASN A 752 21.78 -38.73 -8.19
C ASN A 752 22.09 -39.83 -9.21
N PHE A 753 22.66 -39.48 -10.36
CA PHE A 753 23.22 -40.44 -11.29
C PHE A 753 24.45 -39.86 -12.00
N HIS A 754 25.39 -40.72 -12.35
CA HIS A 754 26.63 -40.33 -13.01
C HIS A 754 26.95 -41.28 -14.15
N LYS A 755 26.88 -40.78 -15.39
CA LYS A 755 27.32 -41.52 -16.58
C LYS A 755 28.84 -41.53 -16.66
N SER A 756 29.43 -42.71 -16.87
CA SER A 756 30.88 -42.89 -16.92
C SER A 756 31.45 -42.32 -18.22
N THR A 757 32.42 -41.41 -18.12
CA THR A 757 33.16 -40.89 -19.29
C THR A 757 34.49 -41.65 -19.42
N GLY A 758 34.45 -42.83 -20.03
CA GLY A 758 35.65 -43.64 -20.34
C GLY A 758 35.34 -45.13 -20.49
N SER A 759 36.07 -45.82 -21.38
CA SER A 759 35.93 -47.27 -21.60
C SER A 759 36.63 -48.07 -20.50
N PHE A 760 36.00 -48.21 -19.34
CA PHE A 760 36.44 -49.17 -18.34
C PHE A 760 35.69 -50.49 -18.57
N ARG A 761 36.36 -51.44 -19.24
CA ARG A 761 35.92 -52.85 -19.22
C ARG A 761 36.29 -53.42 -17.85
N ILE A 762 35.28 -53.67 -17.03
CA ILE A 762 35.44 -54.53 -15.85
C ILE A 762 35.33 -55.97 -16.36
N ALA A 763 36.18 -56.86 -15.83
CA ALA A 763 36.34 -58.23 -16.30
C ALA A 763 34.98 -58.93 -16.52
N SER A 764 34.76 -59.33 -17.78
CA SER A 764 33.80 -60.31 -18.28
C SER A 764 32.31 -60.18 -17.88
N ASP A 765 31.63 -59.06 -18.11
CA ASP A 765 30.21 -59.03 -18.59
C ASP A 765 29.60 -57.62 -18.68
N GLY A 766 30.00 -56.83 -19.67
CA GLY A 766 29.30 -55.59 -20.04
C GLY A 766 30.15 -54.33 -19.90
N ILE A 767 29.78 -53.30 -20.67
CA ILE A 767 30.40 -51.98 -20.64
C ILE A 767 29.71 -51.16 -19.55
N LYS A 768 30.50 -50.46 -18.73
CA LYS A 768 29.97 -49.58 -17.68
C LYS A 768 29.25 -48.38 -18.30
N TRP A 769 27.94 -48.29 -18.08
CA TRP A 769 27.14 -47.11 -18.45
C TRP A 769 27.33 -46.00 -17.43
N GLY A 770 27.17 -46.30 -16.13
CA GLY A 770 27.17 -45.29 -15.08
C GLY A 770 26.75 -45.85 -13.73
N LYS A 771 26.46 -44.97 -12.78
CA LYS A 771 25.96 -45.31 -11.45
C LYS A 771 24.73 -44.49 -11.06
N PHE A 772 23.82 -45.09 -10.31
CA PHE A 772 22.67 -44.44 -9.67
C PHE A 772 22.87 -44.44 -8.16
N THR A 773 22.52 -43.34 -7.51
CA THR A 773 22.52 -43.19 -6.05
C THR A 773 21.09 -42.91 -5.61
N PHE A 774 20.59 -43.64 -4.61
CA PHE A 774 19.23 -43.56 -4.11
C PHE A 774 19.18 -42.80 -2.78
N LEU A 775 17.98 -42.31 -2.42
CA LEU A 775 17.70 -41.59 -1.18
C LEU A 775 17.67 -42.52 0.03
N LYS A 776 17.26 -43.78 -0.18
CA LYS A 776 17.21 -44.82 0.83
C LYS A 776 17.82 -46.13 0.32
N PRO A 777 18.44 -46.94 1.19
CA PRO A 777 19.00 -48.23 0.79
C PRO A 777 17.93 -49.22 0.30
N GLU A 778 16.71 -49.15 0.84
CA GLU A 778 15.61 -50.02 0.44
C GLU A 778 15.26 -49.80 -1.05
N ASP A 779 15.29 -48.55 -1.52
CA ASP A 779 15.03 -48.21 -2.93
C ASP A 779 16.15 -48.72 -3.85
N ALA A 780 17.40 -48.76 -3.36
CA ALA A 780 18.54 -49.31 -4.10
C ALA A 780 18.48 -50.84 -4.18
N GLU A 781 18.06 -51.51 -3.10
CA GLU A 781 17.83 -52.96 -3.05
C GLU A 781 16.68 -53.38 -3.97
N ASP A 782 15.59 -52.62 -3.99
CA ASP A 782 14.47 -52.82 -4.90
C ASP A 782 14.89 -52.64 -6.36
N ALA A 783 15.70 -51.62 -6.65
CA ALA A 783 16.23 -51.41 -8.00
C ALA A 783 17.09 -52.60 -8.46
N VAL A 784 18.00 -53.11 -7.62
CA VAL A 784 18.83 -54.28 -7.96
C VAL A 784 17.97 -55.54 -8.12
N SER A 785 16.98 -55.76 -7.26
CA SER A 785 16.16 -56.97 -7.29
C SER A 785 15.23 -57.01 -8.50
N ASN A 786 14.73 -55.86 -8.93
CA ASN A 786 13.71 -55.78 -9.99
C ASN A 786 14.29 -55.47 -11.38
N LEU A 787 15.39 -54.71 -11.49
CA LEU A 787 15.94 -54.30 -12.79
C LEU A 787 17.05 -55.21 -13.33
N ASN A 788 17.68 -56.00 -12.46
CA ASN A 788 18.77 -56.87 -12.86
C ASN A 788 18.25 -58.03 -13.72
N GLY A 789 18.70 -58.13 -14.97
CA GLY A 789 18.26 -59.12 -15.94
C GLY A 789 17.15 -58.68 -16.90
N ILE A 790 16.60 -57.47 -16.75
CA ILE A 790 15.59 -56.93 -17.69
C ILE A 790 16.24 -56.64 -19.05
N GLU A 791 15.59 -57.07 -20.14
CA GLU A 791 15.98 -56.69 -21.50
C GLU A 791 15.70 -55.21 -21.76
N PHE A 792 16.73 -54.47 -22.18
CA PHE A 792 16.65 -53.06 -22.52
C PHE A 792 17.57 -52.78 -23.71
N ASN A 793 17.06 -52.22 -24.81
CA ASN A 793 17.84 -51.99 -26.04
C ASN A 793 18.66 -53.23 -26.52
N GLY A 794 18.03 -54.40 -26.50
CA GLY A 794 18.58 -55.63 -27.10
C GLY A 794 19.62 -56.40 -26.26
N SER A 795 19.84 -56.03 -25.00
CA SER A 795 20.64 -56.81 -24.05
C SER A 795 20.10 -56.68 -22.62
N SER A 796 20.54 -57.55 -21.71
CA SER A 796 20.08 -57.54 -20.31
C SER A 796 20.84 -56.49 -19.48
N LEU A 797 20.12 -55.69 -18.70
CA LEU A 797 20.72 -54.78 -17.73
C LEU A 797 21.34 -55.55 -16.56
N LYS A 798 22.56 -55.20 -16.17
CA LYS A 798 23.22 -55.77 -14.98
C LYS A 798 23.50 -54.68 -13.95
N LEU A 799 22.87 -54.79 -12.77
CA LEU A 799 22.98 -53.82 -11.69
C LEU A 799 23.84 -54.39 -10.55
N VAL A 800 24.91 -53.70 -10.16
CA VAL A 800 25.88 -54.15 -9.15
C VAL A 800 25.93 -53.17 -7.99
N PRO A 801 25.64 -53.60 -6.74
CA PRO A 801 25.81 -52.76 -5.56
C PRO A 801 27.25 -52.28 -5.37
N ILE A 802 27.43 -50.99 -5.07
CA ILE A 802 28.74 -50.44 -4.68
C ILE A 802 28.80 -50.42 -3.15
N CYS A 803 29.25 -51.52 -2.54
CA CYS A 803 29.44 -51.60 -1.09
C CYS A 803 30.83 -51.09 -0.67
N THR A 804 30.91 -50.27 0.37
CA THR A 804 32.17 -49.91 1.04
C THR A 804 32.31 -50.65 2.36
N PHE A 805 32.56 -51.96 2.38
CA PHE A 805 33.04 -52.61 3.61
C PHE A 805 33.84 -53.89 3.39
N ASP A 806 34.97 -53.95 4.08
CA ASP A 806 35.36 -55.08 4.93
C ASP A 806 35.88 -54.47 6.25
N ASN A 807 35.09 -54.48 7.34
CA ASN A 807 35.55 -54.06 8.68
C ASN A 807 35.44 -55.21 9.66
N ARG A 808 36.60 -55.78 10.03
CA ARG A 808 36.80 -56.25 11.39
C ARG A 808 37.22 -55.08 12.26
N GLY A 809 36.33 -54.69 13.17
CA GLY A 809 36.67 -54.18 14.50
C GLY A 809 37.50 -52.90 14.59
N LEU A 810 36.88 -51.73 14.37
CA LEU A 810 37.34 -50.50 15.01
C LEU A 810 36.14 -49.73 15.62
N PRO A 811 36.15 -49.47 16.95
CA PRO A 811 35.15 -48.65 17.60
C PRO A 811 35.51 -47.17 17.37
N PHE A 812 34.70 -46.44 16.60
CA PHE A 812 34.93 -45.01 16.44
C PHE A 812 34.19 -44.21 17.54
N PRO A 813 34.89 -43.34 18.29
CA PRO A 813 34.25 -42.40 19.20
C PRO A 813 33.52 -41.30 18.41
N ALA A 814 32.49 -40.72 19.02
CA ALA A 814 31.58 -39.74 18.41
C ALA A 814 32.31 -38.62 17.63
N VAL A 815 31.94 -38.47 16.36
CA VAL A 815 32.54 -37.49 15.45
C VAL A 815 31.73 -36.19 15.50
N ARG A 816 32.39 -35.06 15.81
CA ARG A 816 31.85 -33.72 15.54
C ARG A 816 32.47 -33.17 14.26
N ALA A 817 31.68 -33.04 13.20
CA ALA A 817 32.07 -32.33 11.98
C ALA A 817 31.46 -30.93 11.96
N LYS A 818 32.28 -29.90 11.72
CA LYS A 818 31.82 -28.54 11.42
C LYS A 818 32.17 -28.25 9.95
N LEU A 819 31.19 -28.40 9.07
CA LEU A 819 31.35 -28.19 7.64
C LEU A 819 30.85 -26.79 7.25
N CYS A 820 31.71 -25.98 6.65
CA CYS A 820 31.33 -24.72 6.01
C CYS A 820 31.42 -24.92 4.49
N TRP A 821 30.33 -24.64 3.76
CA TRP A 821 30.35 -24.68 2.30
C TRP A 821 29.88 -23.36 1.68
N PRO A 822 30.62 -22.81 0.70
CA PRO A 822 30.21 -21.60 0.01
C PRO A 822 29.34 -22.00 -1.18
N ARG A 823 28.01 -22.01 -1.00
CA ARG A 823 27.05 -21.77 -2.11
C ARG A 823 25.59 -21.56 -1.73
N ARG A 824 25.17 -21.71 -0.46
CA ARG A 824 23.84 -21.25 0.04
C ARG A 824 23.95 -20.85 1.51
N HIS A 825 23.34 -19.72 1.92
CA HIS A 825 23.29 -19.31 3.32
C HIS A 825 22.57 -20.36 4.16
N SER A 826 23.22 -20.90 5.21
CA SER A 826 22.55 -21.68 6.26
C SER A 826 23.03 -21.21 7.63
N SER A 827 22.09 -21.14 8.58
CA SER A 827 22.33 -20.98 10.01
C SER A 827 21.88 -22.25 10.75
N GLY A 828 22.34 -23.41 10.29
CA GLY A 828 21.99 -24.71 10.88
C GLY A 828 23.14 -25.27 11.70
N ARG A 829 22.91 -25.54 12.99
CA ARG A 829 23.69 -26.52 13.76
C ARG A 829 22.79 -27.74 13.98
N ALA A 830 23.20 -28.90 13.48
CA ALA A 830 22.58 -30.17 13.81
C ALA A 830 23.43 -30.89 14.88
N LEU A 831 22.77 -31.43 15.91
CA LEU A 831 23.40 -32.21 16.97
C LEU A 831 22.82 -33.62 16.89
N VAL A 832 23.60 -34.55 16.35
CA VAL A 832 23.20 -35.97 16.26
C VAL A 832 23.56 -36.65 17.57
N THR A 833 22.56 -37.17 18.28
CA THR A 833 22.76 -38.02 19.47
C THR A 833 22.36 -39.44 19.10
N CYS A 834 23.32 -40.36 19.10
CA CYS A 834 23.00 -41.79 19.01
C CYS A 834 22.43 -42.26 20.35
N ALA A 835 21.35 -43.04 20.30
CA ALA A 835 20.84 -43.74 21.46
C ALA A 835 21.94 -44.65 22.03
N ARG A 836 22.23 -44.52 23.32
CA ARG A 836 23.00 -45.54 24.05
C ARG A 836 22.18 -46.82 24.00
N SER A 837 22.81 -47.91 23.58
CA SER A 837 22.27 -49.26 23.73
C SER A 837 21.77 -49.42 25.17
N ARG A 838 20.45 -49.53 25.33
CA ARG A 838 19.91 -50.12 26.54
C ARG A 838 20.36 -51.57 26.55
N GLU A 839 21.03 -51.92 27.64
CA GLU A 839 21.26 -53.28 28.07
C GLU A 839 20.01 -54.13 27.78
N MET A 840 20.18 -55.16 26.95
CA MET A 840 19.31 -56.34 27.02
C MET A 840 19.93 -57.26 28.09
N PRO A 841 19.10 -57.95 28.90
CA PRO A 841 19.57 -58.86 29.93
C PRO A 841 20.42 -60.01 29.38
#